data_AF-A0AA43HEI7-F1
#
_entry.id   AF-A0AA43HEI7-F1
#
_cell.length_a   1.000
_cell.length_b   1.000
_cell.length_c   1.000
_cell.angle_alpha   90.00
_cell.angle_beta   90.00
_cell.angle_gamma   90.00
#
_symmetry.space_group_name_H-M   'P 1'
#
loop_
_entity.id
_entity.type
_entity.pdbx_description
1 polymer ?
#
loop_
_entity_poly.entity_id
_entity_poly.type
_entity_poly.pdbx_seq_one_letter_code
_entity_poly.pdbx_strand_id
1 'polypeptide(L)'
;MFQHYLKIAFRQIVKNKVQYILSIIGIALGLLCFSMTNYYMHRHFSQYTIWPNADRMATVHTSYEKRGSLSNYFPGKELQALIENPVAGIEKVAVVTRMDRANLTYIIDEKQEIAYKDNLIRVNADFLDVYSITLKSGKSPFGSPNQVMISASIAQKVFKDSNPIGKTLYYNRAENDQSAIAYYTITGVFHDTPYPINDWTVDILMPAGENYIDPNSYYYNNVTLMLAQGVSPAEAEQRLTAQLPVTEEEQPRSFKVKTLPMQMTEGENIVMLILIPIIGSLVLLAALINMLKFCIQSFYNRTHELSLRKSIGATSRSLFLLLFTEISLLLFISALTTYCLAELFLPVFYSYLPPDMSNNMGLIETAALYRQMLYYIVGLILLCSLIAWIAIQRIKHINLIEGIRTNQSKHGFRNFMLGFQIFICFLFIGGGIGMTLLFQQLEDERYYTLNDRECKDIWYVQLRDVQFRGQEKQIVSRIRNIPEVEEVVYYEYVYTNTATLSETNQLRILQHQSDAHLAELLNFPIRGRMPQNENEVLVSRFLMEEIEKDSINNGTSVLIGDKLCQITGTFDNWPFLPIPEKCGGPEASQFRLIALTGISADQDLPFYVKCAAGQSKKVKEEILAVIREWLPPTIPFEMETLYDKNFSWNGGGKMVSQLFLLLAAITILITILGIYSAITLDTRGRQKEVAVRKINGAGTKDISRLFGNLYLRLVVIAAVVAIPLVYLFLRATVNREIAWFNNPLYWLAIVLFVAVIVFVTVAWQIRKITRINPAEIIKTE
;
A
#
# COMPACT_ATOMS: atom_id res chain seq x y z
N MET A 1 -4.68 42.89 -24.26
CA MET A 1 -3.45 42.10 -24.49
C MET A 1 -3.59 40.62 -24.09
N PHE A 2 -4.13 40.28 -22.91
CA PHE A 2 -4.29 38.89 -22.47
C PHE A 2 -5.10 38.00 -23.43
N GLN A 3 -6.25 38.48 -23.91
CA GLN A 3 -7.09 37.79 -24.92
C GLN A 3 -6.32 37.44 -26.21
N HIS A 4 -5.38 38.29 -26.62
CA HIS A 4 -4.55 38.06 -27.79
C HIS A 4 -3.57 36.90 -27.58
N TYR A 5 -2.90 36.86 -26.41
CA TYR A 5 -1.99 35.76 -26.07
C TYR A 5 -2.72 34.43 -25.93
N LEU A 6 -3.91 34.43 -25.33
CA LEU A 6 -4.76 33.25 -25.22
C LEU A 6 -5.20 32.74 -26.60
N LYS A 7 -5.63 33.65 -27.50
CA LYS A 7 -6.02 33.30 -28.88
C LYS A 7 -4.85 32.71 -29.66
N ILE A 8 -3.63 33.24 -29.49
CA ILE A 8 -2.43 32.68 -30.11
C ILE A 8 -2.14 31.29 -29.54
N ALA A 9 -2.10 31.14 -28.21
CA ALA A 9 -1.84 29.86 -27.56
C ALA A 9 -2.81 28.77 -28.04
N PHE A 10 -4.11 29.07 -28.10
CA PHE A 10 -5.13 28.14 -28.60
C PHE A 10 -4.91 27.75 -30.06
N ARG A 11 -4.64 28.72 -30.95
CA ARG A 11 -4.33 28.44 -32.36
C ARG A 11 -3.11 27.53 -32.50
N GLN A 12 -2.13 27.67 -31.62
CA GLN A 12 -0.94 26.84 -31.60
C GLN A 12 -1.24 25.43 -31.11
N ILE A 13 -2.08 25.28 -30.09
CA ILE A 13 -2.56 23.98 -29.62
C ILE A 13 -3.23 23.21 -30.77
N VAL A 14 -4.13 23.87 -31.51
CA VAL A 14 -4.79 23.26 -32.67
C VAL A 14 -3.79 22.88 -33.76
N LYS A 15 -2.78 23.72 -34.02
CA LYS A 15 -1.74 23.47 -35.04
C LYS A 15 -0.90 22.22 -34.74
N ASN A 16 -0.56 21.96 -33.48
CA ASN A 16 0.22 20.79 -33.05
C ASN A 16 -0.59 19.86 -32.12
N LYS A 17 -1.87 19.64 -32.45
CA LYS A 17 -2.84 18.95 -31.58
C LYS A 17 -2.36 17.64 -30.98
N VAL A 18 -1.66 16.81 -31.76
CA VAL A 18 -1.13 15.52 -31.30
C VAL A 18 -0.16 15.76 -30.14
N GLN A 19 0.87 16.58 -30.33
CA GLN A 19 1.90 16.79 -29.30
C GLN A 19 1.34 17.42 -28.02
N TYR A 20 0.36 18.31 -28.13
CA TYR A 20 -0.27 18.93 -26.96
C TYR A 20 -1.19 17.98 -26.20
N ILE A 21 -2.04 17.21 -26.88
CA ILE A 21 -2.87 16.16 -26.23
C ILE A 21 -1.98 15.19 -25.45
N LEU A 22 -0.86 14.78 -26.06
CA LEU A 22 0.09 13.86 -25.44
C LEU A 22 0.77 14.45 -24.21
N SER A 23 1.10 15.76 -24.26
CA SER A 23 1.66 16.46 -23.11
C SER A 23 0.64 16.59 -21.98
N ILE A 24 -0.62 16.87 -22.32
CA ILE A 24 -1.73 16.97 -21.35
C ILE A 24 -1.93 15.64 -20.62
N ILE A 25 -2.05 14.53 -21.37
CA ILE A 25 -2.22 13.20 -20.78
C ILE A 25 -1.01 12.82 -19.91
N GLY A 26 0.21 13.09 -20.38
CA GLY A 26 1.43 12.79 -19.63
C GLY A 26 1.49 13.54 -18.30
N ILE A 27 1.21 14.85 -18.29
CA ILE A 27 1.17 15.65 -17.07
C ILE A 27 0.03 15.19 -16.16
N ALA A 28 -1.15 14.89 -16.72
CA ALA A 28 -2.29 14.47 -15.92
C ALA A 28 -2.02 13.15 -15.16
N LEU A 29 -1.46 12.15 -15.85
CA LEU A 29 -1.08 10.87 -15.24
C LEU A 29 0.08 11.04 -14.24
N GLY A 30 1.09 11.84 -14.59
CA GLY A 30 2.23 12.11 -13.70
C GLY A 30 1.80 12.85 -12.43
N LEU A 31 0.91 13.84 -12.54
CA LEU A 31 0.39 14.60 -11.41
C LEU A 31 -0.53 13.74 -10.55
N LEU A 32 -1.38 12.90 -11.14
CA LEU A 32 -2.21 11.94 -10.40
C LEU A 32 -1.34 11.00 -9.57
N CYS A 33 -0.36 10.36 -10.21
CA CYS A 33 0.57 9.44 -9.55
C CYS A 33 1.32 10.13 -8.41
N PHE A 34 1.94 11.29 -8.68
CA PHE A 34 2.67 12.06 -7.68
C PHE A 34 1.78 12.49 -6.51
N SER A 35 0.55 12.92 -6.78
CA SER A 35 -0.38 13.36 -5.74
C SER A 35 -0.82 12.20 -4.88
N MET A 36 -1.17 11.05 -5.47
CA MET A 36 -1.57 9.85 -4.73
C MET A 36 -0.45 9.30 -3.86
N THR A 37 0.77 9.16 -4.41
CA THR A 37 1.91 8.66 -3.64
C THR A 37 2.26 9.58 -2.48
N ASN A 38 2.28 10.91 -2.70
CA ASN A 38 2.58 11.84 -1.61
C ASN A 38 1.44 11.96 -0.60
N TYR A 39 0.18 11.89 -1.03
CA TYR A 39 -0.97 11.88 -0.11
C TYR A 39 -0.87 10.66 0.82
N TYR A 40 -0.65 9.47 0.25
CA TYR A 40 -0.51 8.25 1.02
C TYR A 40 0.70 8.31 1.97
N MET A 41 1.84 8.84 1.53
CA MET A 41 3.02 8.99 2.40
C MET A 41 2.80 9.99 3.52
N HIS A 42 2.18 11.14 3.21
CA HIS A 42 1.81 12.09 4.24
C HIS A 42 0.87 11.45 5.26
N ARG A 43 -0.18 10.77 4.79
CA ARG A 43 -1.15 10.07 5.65
C ARG A 43 -0.49 8.98 6.50
N HIS A 44 0.38 8.16 5.91
CA HIS A 44 1.03 7.05 6.61
C HIS A 44 2.02 7.53 7.68
N PHE A 45 2.78 8.60 7.40
CA PHE A 45 3.83 9.08 8.32
C PHE A 45 3.36 10.16 9.31
N SER A 46 2.24 10.84 9.05
CA SER A 46 1.70 11.84 9.97
C SER A 46 1.35 11.28 11.35
N GLN A 47 1.05 9.99 11.47
CA GLN A 47 0.82 9.35 12.78
C GLN A 47 2.02 9.45 13.74
N TYR A 48 3.24 9.64 13.22
CA TYR A 48 4.45 9.74 14.02
C TYR A 48 4.75 11.16 14.50
N THR A 49 4.13 12.19 13.91
CA THR A 49 4.50 13.60 14.13
C THR A 49 3.33 14.49 14.50
N ILE A 50 2.08 14.06 14.31
CA ILE A 50 0.91 14.94 14.50
C ILE A 50 0.53 15.15 15.97
N TRP A 51 0.91 14.22 16.84
CA TRP A 51 0.60 14.33 18.26
C TRP A 51 1.40 15.46 18.89
N PRO A 52 0.80 16.33 19.72
CA PRO A 52 1.50 17.46 20.34
C PRO A 52 2.77 17.06 21.11
N ASN A 53 2.77 15.85 21.69
CA ASN A 53 3.88 15.29 22.47
C ASN A 53 4.64 14.20 21.71
N ALA A 54 4.55 14.13 20.38
CA ALA A 54 5.13 13.04 19.58
C ALA A 54 6.62 12.77 19.87
N ASP A 55 7.43 13.82 20.07
CA ASP A 55 8.86 13.71 20.38
C ASP A 55 9.15 12.99 21.71
N ARG A 56 8.17 12.96 22.61
CA ARG A 56 8.25 12.38 23.96
C ARG A 56 7.42 11.10 24.09
N MET A 57 6.53 10.83 23.15
CA MET A 57 5.78 9.58 23.09
C MET A 57 6.69 8.47 22.57
N ALA A 58 6.84 7.41 23.34
CA ALA A 58 7.70 6.29 23.00
C ALA A 58 6.99 4.95 23.17
N THR A 59 7.19 4.05 22.21
CA THR A 59 6.84 2.65 22.36
C THR A 59 8.03 1.89 22.93
N VAL A 60 7.76 0.72 23.49
CA VAL A 60 8.80 -0.16 24.00
C VAL A 60 8.76 -1.49 23.30
N HIS A 61 9.94 -1.94 22.90
CA HIS A 61 10.19 -3.18 22.18
C HIS A 61 11.04 -4.09 23.05
N THR A 62 10.72 -5.37 23.06
CA THR A 62 11.47 -6.39 23.80
C THR A 62 12.54 -6.97 22.89
N SER A 63 13.81 -6.91 23.29
CA SER A 63 14.95 -7.47 22.56
C SER A 63 15.46 -8.74 23.23
N TYR A 64 15.74 -9.76 22.43
CA TYR A 64 16.26 -11.06 22.88
C TYR A 64 17.72 -11.24 22.45
N GLU A 65 18.64 -11.39 23.42
CA GLU A 65 20.08 -11.44 23.15
C GLU A 65 20.51 -12.60 22.22
N LYS A 66 19.91 -13.80 22.35
CA LYS A 66 20.30 -14.96 21.52
C LYS A 66 19.73 -14.96 20.10
N ARG A 67 18.65 -14.21 19.86
CA ARG A 67 17.91 -14.24 18.58
C ARG A 67 18.21 -13.03 17.70
N GLY A 68 18.78 -11.96 18.26
CA GLY A 68 19.05 -10.71 17.55
C GLY A 68 17.78 -10.01 17.02
N SER A 69 16.58 -10.48 17.42
CA SER A 69 15.30 -10.00 16.91
C SER A 69 14.59 -9.12 17.93
N LEU A 70 14.20 -7.92 17.52
CA LEU A 70 13.28 -7.05 18.25
C LEU A 70 11.86 -7.56 18.11
N SER A 71 11.16 -7.73 19.23
CA SER A 71 9.75 -8.05 19.29
C SER A 71 8.96 -6.82 19.71
N ASN A 72 7.90 -6.51 18.96
CA ASN A 72 7.06 -5.32 19.16
C ASN A 72 5.98 -5.56 20.22
N TYR A 73 6.36 -6.05 21.40
CA TYR A 73 5.43 -6.23 22.52
C TYR A 73 6.06 -5.85 23.86
N PHE A 74 5.19 -5.49 24.81
CA PHE A 74 5.50 -5.31 26.23
C PHE A 74 4.88 -6.45 27.06
N PRO A 75 5.67 -7.24 27.81
CA PRO A 75 5.11 -8.32 28.62
C PRO A 75 4.34 -7.80 29.85
N GLY A 76 3.23 -8.46 30.16
CA GLY A 76 2.24 -7.99 31.14
C GLY A 76 2.76 -7.87 32.56
N LYS A 77 3.60 -8.80 33.03
CA LYS A 77 4.25 -8.75 34.35
C LYS A 77 5.06 -7.47 34.54
N GLU A 78 5.88 -7.13 33.55
CA GLU A 78 6.71 -5.94 33.58
C GLU A 78 5.87 -4.67 33.42
N LEU A 79 4.76 -4.73 32.66
CA LEU A 79 3.84 -3.59 32.51
C LEU A 79 3.14 -3.28 33.83
N GLN A 80 2.71 -4.33 34.53
CA GLN A 80 2.13 -4.22 35.86
C GLN A 80 3.13 -3.62 36.83
N ALA A 81 4.37 -4.12 36.85
CA ALA A 81 5.43 -3.59 37.70
C ALA A 81 5.74 -2.11 37.41
N LEU A 82 5.73 -1.69 36.14
CA LEU A 82 5.93 -0.29 35.73
C LEU A 82 4.80 0.63 36.24
N ILE A 83 3.56 0.14 36.23
CA ILE A 83 2.39 0.93 36.67
C ILE A 83 2.32 1.01 38.20
N GLU A 84 2.67 -0.07 38.90
CA GLU A 84 2.73 -0.10 40.37
C GLU A 84 3.92 0.70 40.92
N ASN A 85 5.07 0.64 40.23
CA ASN A 85 6.30 1.32 40.61
C ASN A 85 6.80 2.21 39.46
N PRO A 86 6.29 3.45 39.35
CA PRO A 86 6.68 4.37 38.29
C PRO A 86 8.20 4.56 38.21
N VAL A 87 8.74 4.44 37.00
CA VAL A 87 10.16 4.64 36.73
C VAL A 87 10.44 6.12 36.55
N ALA A 88 11.47 6.63 37.22
CA ALA A 88 11.87 8.03 37.08
C ALA A 88 12.14 8.38 35.61
N GLY A 89 11.61 9.51 35.13
CA GLY A 89 11.75 9.94 33.73
C GLY A 89 10.68 9.42 32.77
N ILE A 90 9.73 8.60 33.25
CA ILE A 90 8.48 8.29 32.56
C ILE A 90 7.38 9.03 33.31
N GLU A 91 6.70 9.99 32.66
CA GLU A 91 5.66 10.81 33.29
C GLU A 91 4.31 10.10 33.32
N LYS A 92 3.95 9.42 32.22
CA LYS A 92 2.65 8.73 32.05
C LYS A 92 2.81 7.48 31.20
N VAL A 93 1.92 6.51 31.41
CA VAL A 93 1.89 5.25 30.65
C VAL A 93 0.50 5.06 30.09
N ALA A 94 0.31 5.30 28.80
CA ALA A 94 -0.95 5.00 28.12
C ALA A 94 -1.00 3.53 27.73
N VAL A 95 -2.07 2.83 28.14
CA VAL A 95 -2.28 1.42 27.84
C VAL A 95 -3.61 1.23 27.13
N VAL A 96 -3.58 0.59 25.97
CA VAL A 96 -4.76 0.07 25.28
C VAL A 96 -4.89 -1.42 25.60
N THR A 97 -5.83 -1.76 26.48
CA THR A 97 -5.99 -3.15 26.93
C THR A 97 -6.71 -4.04 25.93
N ARG A 98 -7.63 -3.44 25.17
CA ARG A 98 -8.42 -4.14 24.16
C ARG A 98 -8.84 -3.16 23.07
N MET A 99 -8.68 -3.58 21.83
CA MET A 99 -9.28 -2.94 20.66
C MET A 99 -10.32 -3.92 20.12
N ASP A 100 -11.56 -3.45 19.93
CA ASP A 100 -12.66 -4.32 19.52
C ASP A 100 -13.57 -3.61 18.52
N ARG A 101 -14.19 -4.39 17.62
CA ARG A 101 -15.29 -3.90 16.78
C ARG A 101 -16.56 -4.56 17.28
N ALA A 102 -17.42 -3.77 17.92
CA ALA A 102 -18.63 -4.30 18.54
C ALA A 102 -19.88 -3.74 17.89
N ASN A 103 -20.94 -4.56 17.89
CA ASN A 103 -22.28 -4.10 17.55
C ASN A 103 -22.87 -3.42 18.78
N LEU A 104 -22.96 -2.10 18.72
CA LEU A 104 -23.41 -1.24 19.81
C LEU A 104 -24.81 -0.73 19.48
N THR A 105 -25.74 -0.92 20.42
CA THR A 105 -27.08 -0.37 20.33
C THR A 105 -27.16 0.90 21.14
N TYR A 106 -27.54 1.99 20.49
CA TYR A 106 -27.70 3.31 21.08
C TYR A 106 -29.17 3.56 21.38
N ILE A 107 -29.47 3.91 22.64
CA ILE A 107 -30.81 4.31 23.06
C ILE A 107 -30.90 5.83 22.86
N ILE A 108 -31.59 6.25 21.81
CA ILE A 108 -31.75 7.67 21.50
C ILE A 108 -32.80 8.25 22.44
N ASP A 109 -34.02 7.71 22.42
CA ASP A 109 -35.12 8.06 23.33
C ASP A 109 -35.86 6.76 23.73
N GLU A 110 -36.80 6.79 24.70
CA GLU A 110 -37.46 5.60 25.30
C GLU A 110 -38.12 4.61 24.30
N LYS A 111 -38.24 4.97 23.02
CA LYS A 111 -38.84 4.14 21.95
C LYS A 111 -37.95 3.94 20.73
N GLN A 112 -36.74 4.50 20.68
CA GLN A 112 -35.88 4.43 19.51
C GLN A 112 -34.48 3.92 19.85
N GLU A 113 -34.21 2.71 19.41
CA GLU A 113 -32.89 2.08 19.45
C GLU A 113 -32.32 1.97 18.04
N ILE A 114 -31.04 2.27 17.87
CA ILE A 114 -30.33 2.09 16.60
C ILE A 114 -29.02 1.37 16.88
N ALA A 115 -28.75 0.32 16.11
CA ALA A 115 -27.52 -0.45 16.23
C ALA A 115 -26.52 -0.11 15.12
N TYR A 116 -25.27 0.07 15.49
CA TYR A 116 -24.14 0.28 14.58
C TYR A 116 -22.98 -0.62 14.97
N LYS A 117 -22.08 -0.90 14.01
CA LYS A 117 -20.80 -1.54 14.26
C LYS A 117 -19.75 -0.44 14.37
N ASP A 118 -19.23 -0.22 15.56
CA ASP A 118 -18.29 0.86 15.82
C ASP A 118 -17.03 0.34 16.54
N ASN A 119 -15.93 1.08 16.36
CA ASN A 119 -14.61 0.70 16.84
C ASN A 119 -14.39 1.23 18.27
N LEU A 120 -14.28 0.33 19.24
CA LEU A 120 -14.07 0.70 20.63
C LEU A 120 -12.66 0.32 21.09
N ILE A 121 -12.12 1.12 22.01
CA ILE A 121 -10.88 0.81 22.71
C ILE A 121 -11.05 0.96 24.22
N ARG A 122 -10.43 0.05 24.96
CA ARG A 122 -10.35 0.10 26.43
C ARG A 122 -9.00 0.65 26.85
N VAL A 123 -9.03 1.77 27.56
CA VAL A 123 -7.84 2.54 27.88
C VAL A 123 -7.75 2.87 29.36
N ASN A 124 -6.54 3.15 29.85
CA ASN A 124 -6.35 3.69 31.20
C ASN A 124 -6.46 5.23 31.21
N ALA A 125 -6.45 5.82 32.41
CA ALA A 125 -6.67 7.27 32.58
C ALA A 125 -5.61 8.14 31.89
N ASP A 126 -4.35 7.71 31.91
CA ASP A 126 -3.22 8.42 31.29
C ASP A 126 -3.36 8.57 29.77
N PHE A 127 -4.15 7.72 29.12
CA PHE A 127 -4.31 7.71 27.67
C PHE A 127 -4.76 9.06 27.11
N LEU A 128 -5.71 9.74 27.77
CA LEU A 128 -6.19 11.04 27.28
C LEU A 128 -5.08 12.09 27.27
N ASP A 129 -4.21 12.07 28.27
CA ASP A 129 -3.15 13.07 28.40
C ASP A 129 -2.01 12.79 27.43
N VAL A 130 -1.63 11.51 27.29
CA VAL A 130 -0.58 11.09 26.36
C VAL A 130 -0.96 11.42 24.92
N TYR A 131 -2.20 11.10 24.50
CA TYR A 131 -2.70 11.41 23.15
C TYR A 131 -3.35 12.80 23.03
N SER A 132 -3.34 13.60 24.10
CA SER A 132 -3.92 14.96 24.16
C SER A 132 -5.38 15.00 23.66
N ILE A 133 -6.19 14.01 24.04
CA ILE A 133 -7.60 13.89 23.66
C ILE A 133 -8.40 15.00 24.35
N THR A 134 -9.05 15.84 23.54
CA THR A 134 -9.85 16.98 24.03
C THR A 134 -11.34 16.66 23.97
N LEU A 135 -12.07 17.10 25.00
CA LEU A 135 -13.53 16.97 25.08
C LEU A 135 -14.21 18.13 24.35
N LYS A 136 -15.15 17.80 23.46
CA LYS A 136 -16.10 18.75 22.87
C LYS A 136 -17.22 19.09 23.86
N SER A 137 -17.67 18.10 24.64
CA SER A 137 -18.69 18.26 25.68
C SER A 137 -18.64 17.14 26.73
N GLY A 138 -19.21 17.39 27.91
CA GLY A 138 -19.32 16.40 28.98
C GLY A 138 -18.06 16.25 29.84
N LYS A 139 -17.86 15.06 30.41
CA LYS A 139 -16.77 14.74 31.34
C LYS A 139 -16.13 13.40 31.00
N SER A 140 -14.89 13.24 31.47
CA SER A 140 -14.11 12.03 31.34
C SER A 140 -14.73 10.85 32.13
N PRO A 141 -14.76 9.61 31.59
CA PRO A 141 -15.42 8.44 32.16
C PRO A 141 -14.53 7.68 33.16
N PHE A 142 -13.25 8.07 33.30
CA PHE A 142 -12.34 7.40 34.22
C PHE A 142 -12.78 7.62 35.67
N GLY A 143 -12.98 6.51 36.38
CA GLY A 143 -13.56 6.48 37.74
C GLY A 143 -14.88 5.73 37.84
N SER A 144 -15.47 5.27 36.73
CA SER A 144 -16.66 4.39 36.75
C SER A 144 -16.65 3.39 35.60
N PRO A 145 -16.81 2.07 35.87
CA PRO A 145 -16.65 1.03 34.85
C PRO A 145 -17.76 1.02 33.77
N ASN A 146 -18.92 1.64 34.04
CA ASN A 146 -20.08 1.67 33.14
C ASN A 146 -20.27 3.04 32.45
N GLN A 147 -19.19 3.81 32.29
CA GLN A 147 -19.19 5.09 31.61
C GLN A 147 -18.30 5.04 30.37
N VAL A 148 -18.70 5.76 29.33
CA VAL A 148 -17.98 5.79 28.05
C VAL A 148 -17.97 7.19 27.44
N MET A 149 -16.99 7.42 26.58
CA MET A 149 -16.97 8.58 25.70
C MET A 149 -17.14 8.13 24.25
N ILE A 150 -17.83 8.95 23.46
CA ILE A 150 -18.01 8.73 22.03
C ILE A 150 -17.34 9.84 21.23
N SER A 151 -16.92 9.54 20.00
CA SER A 151 -16.32 10.52 19.11
C SER A 151 -17.36 11.54 18.63
N ALA A 152 -16.91 12.72 18.19
CA ALA A 152 -17.79 13.76 17.66
C ALA A 152 -18.51 13.26 16.39
N SER A 153 -17.85 12.45 15.58
CA SER A 153 -18.42 11.80 14.41
C SER A 153 -19.55 10.83 14.76
N ILE A 154 -19.39 10.00 15.79
CA ILE A 154 -20.47 9.10 16.27
C ILE A 154 -21.62 9.89 16.87
N ALA A 155 -21.33 10.91 17.68
CA ALA A 155 -22.36 11.78 18.25
C ALA A 155 -23.23 12.39 17.14
N GLN A 156 -22.62 12.90 16.07
CA GLN A 156 -23.33 13.46 14.92
C GLN A 156 -24.09 12.40 14.11
N LYS A 157 -23.48 11.22 13.88
CA LYS A 157 -24.05 10.10 13.12
C LYS A 157 -25.30 9.54 13.79
N VAL A 158 -25.25 9.32 15.11
CA VAL A 158 -26.31 8.65 15.88
C VAL A 158 -27.34 9.64 16.40
N PHE A 159 -26.90 10.70 17.07
CA PHE A 159 -27.78 11.60 17.81
C PHE A 159 -28.15 12.87 17.03
N LYS A 160 -27.47 13.15 15.91
CA LYS A 160 -27.68 14.36 15.09
C LYS A 160 -27.57 15.62 15.94
N ASP A 161 -28.69 16.32 16.15
CA ASP A 161 -28.76 17.54 16.96
C ASP A 161 -29.14 17.27 18.43
N SER A 162 -29.44 16.02 18.79
CA SER A 162 -29.77 15.61 20.16
C SER A 162 -28.51 15.50 21.02
N ASN A 163 -28.61 15.89 22.30
CA ASN A 163 -27.49 15.77 23.23
C ASN A 163 -27.24 14.29 23.61
N PRO A 164 -26.06 13.74 23.32
CA PRO A 164 -25.75 12.35 23.66
C PRO A 164 -25.42 12.12 25.14
N ILE A 165 -25.10 13.19 25.90
CA ILE A 165 -24.65 13.07 27.30
C ILE A 165 -25.82 12.58 28.17
N GLY A 166 -25.55 11.55 28.96
CA GLY A 166 -26.52 10.90 29.84
C GLY A 166 -27.35 9.81 29.15
N LYS A 167 -27.29 9.71 27.82
CA LYS A 167 -27.91 8.61 27.07
C LYS A 167 -27.10 7.34 27.24
N THR A 168 -27.75 6.21 27.01
CA THR A 168 -27.16 4.88 27.20
C THR A 168 -26.88 4.20 25.87
N LEU A 169 -25.80 3.45 25.85
CA LEU A 169 -25.52 2.47 24.81
C LEU A 169 -25.26 1.13 25.47
N TYR A 170 -25.52 0.05 24.75
CA TYR A 170 -25.26 -1.28 25.26
C TYR A 170 -24.76 -2.21 24.17
N TYR A 171 -24.03 -3.24 24.60
CA TYR A 171 -23.69 -4.37 23.76
C TYR A 171 -23.66 -5.63 24.63
N ASN A 172 -23.89 -6.78 24.00
CA ASN A 172 -23.86 -8.04 24.71
C ASN A 172 -22.40 -8.45 24.93
N ARG A 173 -22.03 -8.65 26.20
CA ARG A 173 -20.65 -8.79 26.67
C ARG A 173 -20.41 -10.15 27.31
N ALA A 174 -20.72 -11.28 26.68
CA ALA A 174 -20.13 -12.53 27.18
C ALA A 174 -20.09 -13.68 26.17
N GLU A 175 -18.88 -14.18 25.94
CA GLU A 175 -18.57 -15.50 25.37
C GLU A 175 -19.20 -16.65 26.18
N ASN A 176 -19.67 -16.44 27.42
CA ASN A 176 -20.20 -17.50 28.29
C ASN A 176 -21.54 -17.19 29.01
N ASP A 177 -22.20 -16.04 28.79
CA ASP A 177 -23.49 -15.75 29.45
C ASP A 177 -24.41 -14.86 28.58
N GLN A 178 -25.46 -15.47 28.03
CA GLN A 178 -26.42 -14.81 27.14
C GLN A 178 -27.28 -13.74 27.84
N SER A 179 -27.23 -13.64 29.18
CA SER A 179 -28.14 -12.79 29.96
C SER A 179 -27.56 -11.42 30.37
N ALA A 180 -26.25 -11.20 30.22
CA ALA A 180 -25.59 -9.97 30.71
C ALA A 180 -25.41 -8.92 29.60
N ILE A 181 -26.47 -8.15 29.32
CA ILE A 181 -26.35 -6.90 28.53
C ILE A 181 -25.57 -5.89 29.36
N ALA A 182 -24.43 -5.42 28.83
CA ALA A 182 -23.63 -4.40 29.50
C ALA A 182 -24.09 -3.01 29.03
N TYR A 183 -24.79 -2.30 29.92
CA TYR A 183 -25.21 -0.92 29.69
C TYR A 183 -24.11 0.06 30.10
N TYR A 184 -23.87 1.03 29.24
CA TYR A 184 -22.91 2.11 29.42
C TYR A 184 -23.59 3.46 29.26
N THR A 185 -23.29 4.39 30.14
CA THR A 185 -23.76 5.78 30.05
C THR A 185 -22.72 6.64 29.33
N ILE A 186 -23.16 7.39 28.34
CA ILE A 186 -22.30 8.34 27.61
C ILE A 186 -22.08 9.57 28.50
N THR A 187 -20.83 9.81 28.92
CA THR A 187 -20.51 10.93 29.81
C THR A 187 -19.81 12.08 29.09
N GLY A 188 -19.20 11.82 27.95
CA GLY A 188 -18.45 12.82 27.20
C GLY A 188 -18.39 12.54 25.71
N VAL A 189 -18.19 13.61 24.95
CA VAL A 189 -17.92 13.58 23.52
C VAL A 189 -16.53 14.14 23.29
N PHE A 190 -15.62 13.36 22.70
CA PHE A 190 -14.27 13.84 22.34
C PHE A 190 -14.21 14.32 20.90
N HIS A 191 -13.27 15.22 20.62
CA HIS A 191 -12.91 15.56 19.24
C HIS A 191 -12.34 14.33 18.54
N ASP A 192 -12.78 14.08 17.31
CA ASP A 192 -12.27 12.94 16.53
C ASP A 192 -10.74 12.96 16.49
N THR A 193 -10.13 11.80 16.70
CA THR A 193 -8.67 11.67 16.65
C THR A 193 -8.18 12.08 15.28
N PRO A 194 -7.12 12.89 15.17
CA PRO A 194 -6.66 13.40 13.88
C PRO A 194 -6.20 12.25 12.96
N TYR A 195 -5.71 11.15 13.55
CA TYR A 195 -5.25 9.93 12.88
C TYR A 195 -5.69 8.69 13.69
N PRO A 196 -5.84 7.52 13.04
CA PRO A 196 -5.99 6.25 13.72
C PRO A 196 -4.85 6.01 14.71
N ILE A 197 -5.15 5.43 15.86
CA ILE A 197 -4.17 5.06 16.89
C ILE A 197 -3.82 3.60 16.66
N ASN A 198 -2.56 3.30 16.35
CA ASN A 198 -2.11 1.95 15.92
C ASN A 198 -2.97 1.39 14.76
N ASP A 199 -3.19 2.21 13.73
CA ASP A 199 -4.06 1.89 12.58
C ASP A 199 -5.53 1.56 12.95
N TRP A 200 -5.97 1.93 14.15
CA TRP A 200 -7.34 1.76 14.64
C TRP A 200 -8.07 3.10 14.77
N THR A 201 -9.20 3.28 14.08
CA THR A 201 -10.05 4.47 14.31
C THR A 201 -10.78 4.32 15.64
N VAL A 202 -10.88 5.39 16.41
CA VAL A 202 -11.46 5.35 17.76
C VAL A 202 -12.83 6.02 17.75
N ASP A 203 -13.88 5.20 17.79
CA ASP A 203 -15.26 5.67 17.86
C ASP A 203 -15.75 5.77 19.31
N ILE A 204 -15.33 4.83 20.16
CA ILE A 204 -15.68 4.79 21.59
C ILE A 204 -14.44 4.57 22.45
N LEU A 205 -14.31 5.40 23.49
CA LEU A 205 -13.33 5.24 24.57
C LEU A 205 -14.01 4.70 25.82
N MET A 206 -13.50 3.57 26.31
CA MET A 206 -13.98 2.93 27.53
C MET A 206 -12.86 2.84 28.57
N PRO A 207 -13.16 3.05 29.87
CA PRO A 207 -12.21 2.76 30.93
C PRO A 207 -11.83 1.28 30.95
N ALA A 208 -10.54 0.98 31.12
CA ALA A 208 -10.03 -0.38 31.24
C ALA A 208 -10.53 -1.11 32.50
N GLY A 209 -10.89 -0.37 33.55
CA GLY A 209 -11.36 -0.91 34.84
C GLY A 209 -10.23 -0.99 35.87
N GLU A 210 -10.46 -1.70 36.97
CA GLU A 210 -9.41 -2.05 37.94
C GLU A 210 -8.72 -3.36 37.50
N ASN A 211 -7.44 -3.54 37.85
CA ASN A 211 -6.64 -4.74 37.52
C ASN A 211 -6.73 -5.16 36.04
N TYR A 212 -6.68 -4.17 35.15
CA TYR A 212 -6.86 -4.36 33.71
C TYR A 212 -5.64 -4.95 32.97
N ILE A 213 -4.56 -5.19 33.70
CA ILE A 213 -3.33 -5.76 33.18
C ILE A 213 -3.35 -7.25 33.47
N ASP A 214 -3.27 -8.07 32.44
CA ASP A 214 -3.05 -9.51 32.58
C ASP A 214 -1.53 -9.77 32.58
N PRO A 215 -0.95 -10.29 33.69
CA PRO A 215 0.47 -10.55 33.79
C PRO A 215 0.98 -11.56 32.74
N ASN A 216 0.12 -12.48 32.30
CA ASN A 216 0.49 -13.53 31.36
C ASN A 216 0.29 -13.11 29.89
N SER A 217 -0.23 -11.90 29.65
CA SER A 217 -0.47 -11.37 28.32
C SER A 217 0.74 -10.62 27.77
N TYR A 218 0.79 -10.50 26.44
CA TYR A 218 1.76 -9.69 25.71
C TYR A 218 1.04 -8.54 24.99
N TYR A 219 1.45 -7.31 25.26
CA TYR A 219 0.81 -6.11 24.73
C TYR A 219 1.55 -5.62 23.47
N TYR A 220 1.07 -5.98 22.29
CA TYR A 220 1.68 -5.64 21.00
C TYR A 220 1.28 -4.24 20.54
N ASN A 221 2.24 -3.30 20.48
CA ASN A 221 1.99 -1.87 20.15
C ASN A 221 0.95 -1.14 21.03
N ASN A 222 0.51 -1.76 22.12
CA ASN A 222 -0.60 -1.26 22.93
C ASN A 222 -0.16 -0.41 24.14
N VAL A 223 1.15 -0.18 24.30
CA VAL A 223 1.73 0.60 25.41
C VAL A 223 2.52 1.76 24.84
N THR A 224 2.15 2.98 25.25
CA THR A 224 2.83 4.22 24.88
C THR A 224 3.26 4.95 26.14
N LEU A 225 4.57 5.15 26.28
CA LEU A 225 5.17 5.91 27.36
C LEU A 225 5.24 7.40 26.98
N MET A 226 4.99 8.29 27.93
CA MET A 226 5.31 9.70 27.80
C MET A 226 6.56 10.00 28.63
N LEU A 227 7.67 10.24 27.93
CA LEU A 227 8.95 10.55 28.56
C LEU A 227 8.94 11.94 29.19
N ALA A 228 9.64 12.10 30.31
CA ALA A 228 9.83 13.38 30.96
C ALA A 228 10.64 14.34 30.07
N GLN A 229 10.43 15.63 30.26
CA GLN A 229 11.13 16.64 29.47
C GLN A 229 12.66 16.53 29.65
N GLY A 230 13.38 16.37 28.55
CA GLY A 230 14.85 16.23 28.54
C GLY A 230 15.38 14.80 28.73
N VAL A 231 14.51 13.81 29.00
CA VAL A 231 14.92 12.41 29.09
C VAL A 231 15.07 11.81 27.69
N SER A 232 16.24 11.25 27.41
CA SER A 232 16.49 10.59 26.13
C SER A 232 15.90 9.17 26.10
N PRO A 233 15.56 8.62 24.92
CA PRO A 233 15.10 7.23 24.82
C PRO A 233 16.10 6.22 25.39
N ALA A 234 17.40 6.44 25.14
CA ALA A 234 18.47 5.59 25.69
C ALA A 234 18.54 5.63 27.23
N GLU A 235 18.28 6.79 27.82
CA GLU A 235 18.21 6.93 29.27
C GLU A 235 16.97 6.22 29.83
N ALA A 236 15.82 6.33 29.16
CA ALA A 236 14.62 5.58 29.50
C ALA A 236 14.84 4.06 29.40
N GLU A 237 15.55 3.57 28.37
CA GLU A 237 15.95 2.17 28.22
C GLU A 237 16.74 1.66 29.42
N GLN A 238 17.76 2.43 29.83
CA GLN A 238 18.61 2.07 30.97
C GLN A 238 17.80 2.00 32.26
N ARG A 239 16.92 2.97 32.51
CA ARG A 239 16.10 3.01 33.71
C ARG A 239 15.07 1.89 33.76
N LEU A 240 14.39 1.61 32.64
CA LEU A 240 13.46 0.48 32.53
C LEU A 240 14.17 -0.85 32.78
N THR A 241 15.34 -1.05 32.15
CA THR A 241 16.11 -2.30 32.29
C THR A 241 16.68 -2.47 33.70
N ALA A 242 17.01 -1.37 34.40
CA ALA A 242 17.52 -1.41 35.76
C ALA A 242 16.44 -1.68 36.82
N GLN A 243 15.22 -1.18 36.61
CA GLN A 243 14.14 -1.21 37.61
C GLN A 243 13.13 -2.34 37.38
N LEU A 244 12.92 -2.77 36.15
CA LEU A 244 12.00 -3.88 35.85
C LEU A 244 12.78 -5.21 35.88
N PRO A 245 12.47 -6.12 36.82
CA PRO A 245 13.09 -7.43 36.85
C PRO A 245 12.66 -8.20 35.61
N VAL A 246 13.61 -8.53 34.75
CA VAL A 246 13.38 -9.46 33.64
C VAL A 246 13.18 -10.83 34.27
N THR A 247 11.95 -11.34 34.24
CA THR A 247 11.65 -12.65 34.82
C THR A 247 12.44 -13.72 34.05
N GLU A 248 13.16 -14.59 34.76
CA GLU A 248 13.92 -15.72 34.19
C GLU A 248 12.99 -16.70 33.46
N GLU A 249 12.71 -16.42 32.19
CA GLU A 249 12.30 -17.43 31.21
C GLU A 249 13.38 -17.47 30.13
N GLU A 250 14.34 -18.37 30.34
CA GLU A 250 15.38 -18.90 29.43
C GLU A 250 16.31 -17.92 28.66
N GLN A 251 16.03 -16.61 28.61
CA GLN A 251 16.88 -15.61 27.94
C GLN A 251 16.83 -14.23 28.61
N PRO A 252 17.98 -13.55 28.78
CA PRO A 252 18.01 -12.14 29.17
C PRO A 252 17.30 -11.29 28.11
N ARG A 253 16.26 -10.57 28.55
CA ARG A 253 15.49 -9.62 27.75
C ARG A 253 15.98 -8.22 28.07
N SER A 254 16.13 -7.38 27.07
CA SER A 254 16.40 -5.95 27.27
C SER A 254 15.29 -5.14 26.62
N PHE A 255 14.96 -3.97 27.19
CA PHE A 255 13.96 -3.08 26.60
C PHE A 255 14.62 -2.08 25.65
N LYS A 256 13.95 -1.84 24.52
CA LYS A 256 14.29 -0.79 23.56
C LYS A 256 13.17 0.22 23.48
N VAL A 257 13.48 1.48 23.73
CA VAL A 257 12.52 2.58 23.78
C VAL A 257 12.69 3.40 22.52
N LYS A 258 11.62 3.56 21.75
CA LYS A 258 11.65 4.29 20.49
C LYS A 258 10.56 5.34 20.47
N THR A 259 10.95 6.60 20.33
CA THR A 259 9.97 7.67 20.15
C THR A 259 9.28 7.53 18.81
N LEU A 260 8.07 8.08 18.68
CA LEU A 260 7.33 8.03 17.41
C LEU A 260 8.15 8.57 16.22
N PRO A 261 8.87 9.71 16.32
CA PRO A 261 9.71 10.19 15.23
C PRO A 261 10.89 9.28 14.88
N MET A 262 11.45 8.53 15.84
CA MET A 262 12.50 7.53 15.55
C MET A 262 11.95 6.36 14.73
N GLN A 263 10.72 5.93 15.01
CA GLN A 263 10.09 4.83 14.26
C GLN A 263 9.83 5.20 12.80
N MET A 264 9.59 6.48 12.51
CA MET A 264 9.44 6.99 11.15
C MET A 264 10.72 6.78 10.31
N THR A 265 11.90 6.79 10.91
CA THR A 265 13.19 6.78 10.21
C THR A 265 13.97 5.46 10.34
N GLU A 266 13.32 4.39 10.80
CA GLU A 266 13.93 3.07 10.96
C GLU A 266 13.37 2.00 10.02
N GLY A 267 14.16 0.95 9.77
CA GLY A 267 13.73 -0.25 9.07
C GLY A 267 13.13 0.00 7.69
N GLU A 268 11.94 -0.54 7.45
CA GLU A 268 11.22 -0.39 6.18
C GLU A 268 10.59 1.00 6.02
N ASN A 269 10.31 1.69 7.12
CA ASN A 269 9.68 3.01 7.13
C ASN A 269 10.55 4.06 6.45
N ILE A 270 11.86 4.11 6.72
CA ILE A 270 12.76 5.06 6.02
C ILE A 270 12.85 4.77 4.52
N VAL A 271 12.83 3.49 4.15
CA VAL A 271 12.87 3.05 2.75
C VAL A 271 11.59 3.52 2.05
N MET A 272 10.43 3.32 2.67
CA MET A 272 9.13 3.75 2.17
C MET A 272 9.03 5.28 2.07
N LEU A 273 9.45 5.99 3.12
CA LEU A 273 9.46 7.45 3.23
C LEU A 273 10.27 8.11 2.12
N ILE A 274 11.37 7.48 1.69
CA ILE A 274 12.25 8.00 0.64
C ILE A 274 11.82 7.53 -0.75
N LEU A 275 11.61 6.23 -0.94
CA LEU A 275 11.44 5.66 -2.28
C LEU A 275 10.09 6.00 -2.92
N ILE A 276 8.99 5.95 -2.16
CA ILE A 276 7.65 6.16 -2.73
C ILE A 276 7.47 7.59 -3.29
N PRO A 277 7.86 8.66 -2.55
CA PRO A 277 7.83 10.01 -3.11
C PRO A 277 8.77 10.20 -4.30
N ILE A 278 9.96 9.58 -4.29
CA ILE A 278 10.89 9.63 -5.43
C ILE A 278 10.27 9.01 -6.67
N ILE A 279 9.64 7.83 -6.54
CA ILE A 279 8.97 7.14 -7.64
C ILE A 279 7.89 8.04 -8.26
N GLY A 280 6.97 8.59 -7.46
CA GLY A 280 5.94 9.50 -7.95
C GLY A 280 6.54 10.76 -8.61
N SER A 281 7.62 11.30 -8.02
CA SER A 281 8.32 12.48 -8.55
C SER A 281 8.97 12.23 -9.90
N LEU A 282 9.57 11.05 -10.12
CA LEU A 282 10.22 10.70 -11.38
C LEU A 282 9.21 10.63 -12.54
N VAL A 283 8.00 10.11 -12.30
CA VAL A 283 6.94 10.07 -13.34
C VAL A 283 6.49 11.48 -13.71
N LEU A 284 6.21 12.34 -12.71
CA LEU A 284 5.85 13.73 -12.94
C LEU A 284 6.98 14.49 -13.64
N LEU A 285 8.23 14.26 -13.24
CA LEU A 285 9.41 14.87 -13.85
C LEU A 285 9.58 14.46 -15.31
N ALA A 286 9.39 13.18 -15.65
CA ALA A 286 9.41 12.70 -17.04
C ALA A 286 8.34 13.38 -17.90
N ALA A 287 7.12 13.52 -17.37
CA ALA A 287 6.03 14.22 -18.05
C ALA A 287 6.33 15.72 -18.24
N LEU A 288 6.85 16.37 -17.19
CA LEU A 288 7.21 17.78 -17.18
C LEU A 288 8.33 18.09 -18.18
N ILE A 289 9.39 17.30 -18.18
CA ILE A 289 10.49 17.40 -19.14
C ILE A 289 9.96 17.27 -20.57
N ASN A 290 9.06 16.32 -20.81
CA ASN A 290 8.50 16.12 -22.14
C ASN A 290 7.70 17.35 -22.62
N MET A 291 6.79 17.86 -21.78
CA MET A 291 6.00 19.05 -22.09
C MET A 291 6.89 20.28 -22.32
N LEU A 292 7.80 20.57 -21.38
CA LEU A 292 8.66 21.74 -21.45
C LEU A 292 9.58 21.69 -22.67
N LYS A 293 10.19 20.53 -22.94
CA LYS A 293 11.01 20.31 -24.14
C LYS A 293 10.20 20.63 -25.39
N PHE A 294 8.96 20.14 -25.48
CA PHE A 294 8.10 20.39 -26.63
C PHE A 294 7.74 21.88 -26.78
N CYS A 295 7.24 22.53 -25.73
CA CYS A 295 6.84 23.95 -25.79
C CYS A 295 8.03 24.84 -26.13
N ILE A 296 9.17 24.64 -25.48
CA ILE A 296 10.39 25.41 -25.72
C ILE A 296 10.90 25.17 -27.15
N GLN A 297 10.95 23.92 -27.62
CA GLN A 297 11.41 23.62 -28.99
C GLN A 297 10.44 24.12 -30.06
N SER A 298 9.13 24.04 -29.81
CA SER A 298 8.09 24.62 -30.67
C SER A 298 8.26 26.13 -30.78
N PHE A 299 8.62 26.80 -29.67
CA PHE A 299 8.94 28.21 -29.64
C PHE A 299 10.24 28.53 -30.42
N TYR A 300 11.30 27.72 -30.26
CA TYR A 300 12.53 27.83 -31.05
C TYR A 300 12.31 27.65 -32.56
N ASN A 301 11.42 26.75 -32.96
CA ASN A 301 11.11 26.53 -34.38
C ASN A 301 10.31 27.70 -35.00
N ARG A 302 9.83 28.65 -34.18
CA ARG A 302 9.17 29.90 -34.61
C ARG A 302 10.13 31.10 -34.54
N THR A 303 11.44 30.88 -34.57
CA THR A 303 12.45 31.96 -34.51
C THR A 303 12.21 33.05 -35.54
N HIS A 304 11.81 32.73 -36.77
CA HIS A 304 11.50 33.76 -37.78
C HIS A 304 10.37 34.71 -37.35
N GLU A 305 9.26 34.17 -36.85
CA GLU A 305 8.13 34.95 -36.31
C GLU A 305 8.57 35.80 -35.11
N LEU A 306 9.37 35.22 -34.21
CA LEU A 306 9.85 35.89 -33.01
C LEU A 306 10.85 37.01 -33.33
N SER A 307 11.74 36.79 -34.30
CA SER A 307 12.69 37.79 -34.79
C SER A 307 11.97 38.97 -35.43
N LEU A 308 10.94 38.72 -36.26
CA LEU A 308 10.08 39.78 -36.81
C LEU A 308 9.38 40.58 -35.71
N ARG A 309 8.83 39.90 -34.69
CA ARG A 309 8.20 40.57 -33.54
C ARG A 309 9.19 41.43 -32.77
N LYS A 310 10.42 40.97 -32.55
CA LYS A 310 11.48 41.77 -31.93
C LYS A 310 11.79 43.02 -32.76
N SER A 311 11.88 42.89 -34.09
CA SER A 311 12.09 44.03 -35.00
C SER A 311 10.95 45.04 -34.97
N ILE A 312 9.72 44.61 -34.68
CA ILE A 312 8.53 45.47 -34.52
C ILE A 312 8.44 46.05 -33.08
N GLY A 313 9.41 45.77 -32.20
CA GLY A 313 9.50 46.33 -30.85
C GLY A 313 9.00 45.43 -29.72
N ALA A 314 8.82 44.12 -29.95
CA ALA A 314 8.43 43.19 -28.89
C ALA A 314 9.55 43.05 -27.84
N THR A 315 9.21 43.29 -26.57
CA THR A 315 10.12 43.16 -25.43
C THR A 315 10.27 41.70 -24.97
N SER A 316 11.33 41.38 -24.21
CA SER A 316 11.49 40.03 -23.62
C SER A 316 10.31 39.63 -22.71
N ARG A 317 9.65 40.59 -22.08
CA ARG A 317 8.45 40.37 -21.26
C ARG A 317 7.27 39.89 -22.11
N SER A 318 7.06 40.44 -23.31
CA SER A 318 5.96 39.99 -24.19
C SER A 318 6.21 38.59 -24.76
N LEU A 319 7.47 38.26 -25.07
CA LEU A 319 7.86 36.91 -25.49
C LEU A 319 7.67 35.87 -24.37
N PHE A 320 8.05 36.24 -23.14
CA PHE A 320 7.79 35.44 -21.96
C PHE A 320 6.29 35.19 -21.76
N LEU A 321 5.46 36.23 -21.78
CA LEU A 321 4.01 36.09 -21.62
C LEU A 321 3.40 35.19 -22.71
N LEU A 322 3.94 35.19 -23.93
CA LEU A 322 3.48 34.30 -24.99
C LEU A 322 3.73 32.82 -24.64
N LEU A 323 4.97 32.48 -24.28
CA LEU A 323 5.36 31.12 -23.93
C LEU A 323 4.68 30.67 -22.63
N PHE A 324 4.66 31.53 -21.63
CA PHE A 324 4.04 31.25 -20.34
C PHE A 324 2.53 31.01 -20.49
N THR A 325 1.81 31.77 -21.32
CA THR A 325 0.39 31.53 -21.56
C THR A 325 0.16 30.16 -22.22
N GLU A 326 1.05 29.73 -23.14
CA GLU A 326 1.00 28.42 -23.78
C GLU A 326 1.19 27.28 -22.75
N ILE A 327 2.19 27.40 -21.86
CA ILE A 327 2.48 26.40 -20.82
C ILE A 327 1.38 26.39 -19.73
N SER A 328 0.93 27.55 -19.27
CA SER A 328 -0.10 27.66 -18.24
C SER A 328 -1.44 27.10 -18.70
N LEU A 329 -1.80 27.29 -19.97
CA LEU A 329 -3.01 26.69 -20.55
C LEU A 329 -2.92 25.15 -20.56
N LEU A 330 -1.76 24.59 -20.89
CA LEU A 330 -1.51 23.14 -20.82
C LEU A 330 -1.61 22.61 -19.40
N LEU A 331 -0.98 23.28 -18.43
CA LEU A 331 -1.05 22.88 -17.03
C LEU A 331 -2.49 22.95 -16.51
N PHE A 332 -3.25 23.97 -16.88
CA PHE A 332 -4.65 24.10 -16.50
C PHE A 332 -5.52 22.97 -17.05
N ILE A 333 -5.39 22.63 -18.34
CA ILE A 333 -6.14 21.52 -18.93
C ILE A 333 -5.69 20.17 -18.32
N SER A 334 -4.40 20.01 -18.05
CA SER A 334 -3.86 18.80 -17.41
C SER A 334 -4.38 18.65 -15.98
N ALA A 335 -4.47 19.75 -15.24
CA ALA A 335 -5.06 19.79 -13.90
C ALA A 335 -6.51 19.31 -13.91
N LEU A 336 -7.36 19.89 -14.77
CA LEU A 336 -8.76 19.46 -14.91
C LEU A 336 -8.87 17.97 -15.27
N THR A 337 -8.01 17.51 -16.17
CA THR A 337 -7.93 16.09 -16.54
C THR A 337 -7.50 15.23 -15.35
N THR A 338 -6.59 15.72 -14.51
CA THR A 338 -6.13 15.02 -13.30
C THR A 338 -7.26 14.86 -12.29
N TYR A 339 -8.04 15.93 -12.04
CA TYR A 339 -9.20 15.87 -11.15
C TYR A 339 -10.23 14.84 -11.65
N CYS A 340 -10.54 14.84 -12.95
CA CYS A 340 -11.45 13.86 -13.54
C CYS A 340 -10.91 12.42 -13.43
N LEU A 341 -9.62 12.22 -13.68
CA LEU A 341 -8.99 10.90 -13.52
C LEU A 341 -8.94 10.45 -12.06
N ALA A 342 -8.77 11.37 -11.10
CA ALA A 342 -8.81 11.04 -9.68
C ALA A 342 -10.19 10.52 -9.26
N GLU A 343 -11.27 11.16 -9.72
CA GLU A 343 -12.64 10.71 -9.46
C GLU A 343 -12.94 9.35 -10.08
N LEU A 344 -12.41 9.07 -11.27
CA LEU A 344 -12.54 7.76 -11.91
C LEU A 344 -11.71 6.68 -11.20
N PHE A 345 -10.53 7.06 -10.70
CA PHE A 345 -9.57 6.14 -10.10
C PHE A 345 -9.94 5.72 -8.68
N LEU A 346 -10.44 6.64 -7.85
CA LEU A 346 -10.72 6.37 -6.44
C LEU A 346 -11.67 5.19 -6.20
N PRO A 347 -12.82 5.05 -6.90
CA PRO A 347 -13.71 3.89 -6.73
C PRO A 347 -13.03 2.57 -7.10
N VAL A 348 -12.24 2.58 -8.18
CA VAL A 348 -11.48 1.40 -8.61
C VAL A 348 -10.44 1.06 -7.55
N PHE A 349 -9.71 2.06 -7.04
CA PHE A 349 -8.73 1.87 -5.98
C PHE A 349 -9.33 1.21 -4.74
N TYR A 350 -10.50 1.67 -4.26
CA TYR A 350 -11.18 1.05 -3.13
C TYR A 350 -11.68 -0.37 -3.41
N SER A 351 -12.09 -0.69 -4.64
CA SER A 351 -12.52 -2.05 -4.97
C SER A 351 -11.40 -3.09 -4.96
N TYR A 352 -10.13 -2.66 -5.06
CA TYR A 352 -8.97 -3.54 -4.98
C TYR A 352 -8.35 -3.59 -3.58
N LEU A 353 -8.78 -2.73 -2.66
CA LEU A 353 -8.35 -2.76 -1.26
C LEU A 353 -9.18 -3.79 -0.49
N PRO A 354 -8.53 -4.74 0.23
CA PRO A 354 -9.24 -5.61 1.15
C PRO A 354 -10.08 -4.78 2.16
N PRO A 355 -11.29 -5.22 2.52
CA PRO A 355 -12.16 -4.53 3.49
C PRO A 355 -11.44 -4.13 4.78
N ASP A 356 -10.62 -5.04 5.33
CA ASP A 356 -9.82 -4.78 6.53
C ASP A 356 -8.83 -3.62 6.35
N MET A 357 -8.16 -3.56 5.20
CA MET A 357 -7.23 -2.46 4.89
C MET A 357 -7.96 -1.15 4.59
N SER A 358 -9.08 -1.21 3.87
CA SER A 358 -9.92 -0.04 3.56
C SER A 358 -10.45 0.63 4.83
N ASN A 359 -10.89 -0.18 5.80
CA ASN A 359 -11.45 0.32 7.05
C ASN A 359 -10.37 0.89 7.99
N ASN A 360 -9.17 0.31 7.99
CA ASN A 360 -8.05 0.76 8.86
C ASN A 360 -7.26 1.94 8.28
N MET A 361 -7.04 2.01 6.96
CA MET A 361 -6.39 3.19 6.34
C MET A 361 -7.25 4.46 6.43
N GLY A 362 -8.56 4.31 6.68
CA GLY A 362 -9.55 5.37 6.52
C GLY A 362 -9.71 5.76 5.05
N LEU A 363 -10.91 6.19 4.68
CA LEU A 363 -11.14 6.70 3.32
C LEU A 363 -10.24 7.91 3.07
N ILE A 364 -9.63 7.97 1.88
CA ILE A 364 -8.94 9.15 1.36
C ILE A 364 -9.90 10.33 1.47
N GLU A 365 -9.53 11.30 2.30
CA GLU A 365 -10.25 12.56 2.41
C GLU A 365 -10.08 13.32 1.08
N THR A 366 -11.10 13.22 0.23
CA THR A 366 -11.09 13.75 -1.14
C THR A 366 -10.79 15.26 -1.16
N ALA A 367 -11.32 16.00 -0.18
CA ALA A 367 -11.04 17.42 -0.02
C ALA A 367 -9.56 17.72 0.25
N ALA A 368 -8.89 16.93 1.10
CA ALA A 368 -7.46 17.08 1.37
C ALA A 368 -6.62 16.73 0.13
N LEU A 369 -6.94 15.64 -0.57
CA LEU A 369 -6.28 15.26 -1.82
C LEU A 369 -6.39 16.38 -2.88
N TYR A 370 -7.57 16.95 -3.07
CA TYR A 370 -7.78 18.03 -4.05
C TYR A 370 -7.07 19.33 -3.69
N ARG A 371 -6.98 19.64 -2.39
CA ARG A 371 -6.21 20.77 -1.86
C ARG A 371 -4.71 20.59 -2.15
N GLN A 372 -4.20 19.38 -1.93
CA GLN A 372 -2.81 19.04 -2.22
C GLN A 372 -2.52 19.11 -3.72
N MET A 373 -3.39 18.58 -4.58
CA MET A 373 -3.28 18.72 -6.04
C MET A 373 -3.21 20.18 -6.46
N LEU A 374 -4.02 21.05 -5.85
CA LEU A 374 -3.99 22.50 -6.12
C LEU A 374 -2.64 23.12 -5.75
N TYR A 375 -2.08 22.79 -4.58
CA TYR A 375 -0.75 23.25 -4.18
C TYR A 375 0.33 22.82 -5.19
N TYR A 376 0.26 21.59 -5.69
CA TYR A 376 1.21 21.09 -6.69
C TYR A 376 1.06 21.77 -8.05
N ILE A 377 -0.17 22.06 -8.49
CA ILE A 377 -0.39 22.81 -9.73
C ILE A 377 0.17 24.22 -9.61
N VAL A 378 -0.06 24.92 -8.49
CA VAL A 378 0.51 26.25 -8.24
C VAL A 378 2.03 26.18 -8.23
N GLY A 379 2.62 25.20 -7.55
CA GLY A 379 4.07 24.96 -7.55
C GLY A 379 4.62 24.71 -8.96
N LEU A 380 3.94 23.90 -9.78
CA LEU A 380 4.32 23.63 -11.16
C LEU A 380 4.23 24.88 -12.05
N ILE A 381 3.23 25.74 -11.87
CA ILE A 381 3.11 27.02 -12.60
C ILE A 381 4.30 27.93 -12.27
N LEU A 382 4.66 28.04 -10.98
CA LEU A 382 5.81 28.85 -10.54
C LEU A 382 7.13 28.29 -11.10
N LEU A 383 7.33 26.98 -11.03
CA LEU A 383 8.50 26.31 -11.59
C LEU A 383 8.59 26.50 -13.11
N CYS A 384 7.47 26.31 -13.83
CA CYS A 384 7.41 26.50 -15.27
C CYS A 384 7.62 27.97 -15.68
N SER A 385 7.15 28.93 -14.88
CA SER A 385 7.42 30.36 -15.06
C SER A 385 8.93 30.64 -15.03
N LEU A 386 9.63 30.11 -14.01
CA LEU A 386 11.08 30.26 -13.90
C LEU A 386 11.80 29.65 -15.10
N ILE A 387 11.44 28.43 -15.49
CA ILE A 387 12.06 27.73 -16.64
C ILE A 387 11.79 28.48 -17.95
N ALA A 388 10.55 28.95 -18.16
CA ALA A 388 10.18 29.74 -19.34
C ALA A 388 10.98 31.05 -19.39
N TRP A 389 11.18 31.73 -18.26
CA TRP A 389 12.02 32.92 -18.19
C TRP A 389 13.47 32.63 -18.59
N ILE A 390 14.07 31.55 -18.06
CA ILE A 390 15.44 31.12 -18.41
C ILE A 390 15.55 30.82 -19.92
N ALA A 391 14.55 30.14 -20.49
CA ALA A 391 14.51 29.84 -21.92
C ALA A 391 14.48 31.13 -22.77
N ILE A 392 13.66 32.11 -22.38
CA ILE A 392 13.57 33.41 -23.08
C ILE A 392 14.86 34.23 -22.95
N GLN A 393 15.54 34.21 -21.80
CA GLN A 393 16.83 34.88 -21.65
C GLN A 393 17.88 34.30 -22.62
N ARG A 394 17.92 32.97 -22.79
CA ARG A 394 18.79 32.35 -23.81
C ARG A 394 18.43 32.79 -25.23
N ILE A 395 17.14 33.00 -25.53
CA ILE A 395 16.65 33.46 -26.85
C ILE A 395 16.94 34.94 -27.10
N LYS A 396 17.08 35.76 -26.06
CA LYS A 396 17.42 37.17 -26.18
C LYS A 396 18.76 37.38 -26.91
N HIS A 397 19.71 36.48 -26.69
CA HIS A 397 21.07 36.54 -27.26
C HIS A 397 21.21 35.96 -28.68
N ILE A 398 20.14 35.44 -29.27
CA ILE A 398 20.18 34.94 -30.65
C ILE A 398 20.06 36.13 -31.60
N ASN A 399 21.12 36.38 -32.38
CA ASN A 399 21.17 37.48 -33.36
C ASN A 399 20.31 37.16 -34.60
N LEU A 400 19.83 38.20 -35.29
CA LEU A 400 18.99 38.11 -36.49
C LEU A 400 19.63 37.25 -37.60
N ILE A 401 20.97 37.30 -37.70
CA ILE A 401 21.77 36.53 -38.66
C ILE A 401 21.95 35.07 -38.23
N GLU A 402 22.01 34.78 -36.93
CA GLU A 402 22.05 33.39 -36.40
C GLU A 402 20.69 32.70 -36.49
N GLY A 403 19.60 33.45 -36.48
CA GLY A 403 18.26 32.93 -36.80
C GLY A 403 18.12 32.50 -38.26
N ILE A 404 18.93 33.07 -39.16
CA ILE A 404 18.96 32.78 -40.61
C ILE A 404 20.03 31.71 -40.93
N ARG A 405 21.16 31.70 -40.20
CA ARG A 405 22.26 30.74 -40.39
C ARG A 405 22.11 29.57 -39.41
N THR A 406 21.54 28.47 -39.88
CA THR A 406 21.39 27.18 -39.17
C THR A 406 22.76 26.58 -38.79
N ASN A 407 23.41 27.11 -37.76
CA ASN A 407 24.65 26.54 -37.24
C ASN A 407 24.37 25.47 -36.17
N GLN A 408 25.06 24.34 -36.30
CA GLN A 408 24.71 23.02 -35.75
C GLN A 408 24.95 22.79 -34.25
N SER A 409 25.36 23.78 -33.45
CA SER A 409 26.21 23.50 -32.27
C SER A 409 25.61 23.61 -30.86
N LYS A 410 24.28 23.60 -30.63
CA LYS A 410 23.74 23.68 -29.23
C LYS A 410 22.54 22.76 -28.92
N HIS A 411 22.60 21.49 -29.33
CA HIS A 411 21.57 20.48 -28.97
C HIS A 411 21.82 19.76 -27.63
N GLY A 412 22.87 20.10 -26.87
CA GLY A 412 23.27 19.40 -25.65
C GLY A 412 22.15 19.31 -24.60
N PHE A 413 21.46 20.42 -24.33
CA PHE A 413 20.38 20.47 -23.33
C PHE A 413 19.18 19.59 -23.70
N ARG A 414 18.81 19.57 -24.99
CA ARG A 414 17.75 18.69 -25.52
C ARG A 414 18.14 17.22 -25.39
N ASN A 415 19.37 16.88 -25.80
CA ASN A 415 19.86 15.50 -25.77
C ASN A 415 19.97 14.99 -24.33
N PHE A 416 20.40 15.84 -23.39
CA PHE A 416 20.40 15.55 -21.97
C PHE A 416 18.99 15.24 -21.46
N MET A 417 18.01 16.12 -21.72
CA MET A 417 16.61 15.90 -21.31
C MET A 417 16.03 14.61 -21.91
N LEU A 418 16.36 14.28 -23.17
CA LEU A 418 15.91 13.06 -23.81
C LEU A 418 16.58 11.81 -23.23
N GLY A 419 17.88 11.88 -22.95
CA GLY A 419 18.62 10.81 -22.27
C GLY A 419 18.09 10.56 -20.86
N PHE A 420 17.79 11.63 -20.11
CA PHE A 420 17.21 11.53 -18.77
C PHE A 420 15.80 10.93 -18.78
N GLN A 421 14.99 11.25 -19.79
CA GLN A 421 13.68 10.62 -19.99
C GLN A 421 13.80 9.12 -20.28
N ILE A 422 14.75 8.71 -21.14
CA ILE A 422 15.04 7.29 -21.41
C ILE A 422 15.58 6.60 -20.14
N PHE A 423 16.39 7.28 -19.35
CA PHE A 423 16.88 6.79 -18.06
C PHE A 423 15.71 6.47 -17.10
N ILE A 424 14.74 7.38 -16.95
CA ILE A 424 13.54 7.13 -16.14
C ILE A 424 12.75 5.94 -16.70
N CYS A 425 12.62 5.85 -18.02
CA CYS A 425 11.95 4.72 -18.67
C CYS A 425 12.64 3.37 -18.33
N PHE A 426 13.97 3.33 -18.32
CA PHE A 426 14.71 2.14 -17.89
C PHE A 426 14.48 1.79 -16.42
N LEU A 427 14.45 2.77 -15.51
CA LEU A 427 14.19 2.52 -14.09
C LEU A 427 12.84 1.82 -13.89
N PHE A 428 11.78 2.32 -14.53
CA PHE A 428 10.44 1.76 -14.37
C PHE A 428 10.26 0.43 -15.09
N ILE A 429 10.79 0.26 -16.30
CA ILE A 429 10.69 -1.02 -17.01
C ILE A 429 11.50 -2.10 -16.30
N GLY A 430 12.76 -1.79 -15.93
CA GLY A 430 13.61 -2.72 -15.20
C GLY A 430 13.04 -3.04 -13.83
N GLY A 431 12.57 -2.04 -13.09
CA GLY A 431 11.90 -2.22 -11.81
C GLY A 431 10.61 -3.02 -11.92
N GLY A 432 9.74 -2.72 -12.89
CA GLY A 432 8.47 -3.43 -13.08
C GLY A 432 8.63 -4.87 -13.52
N ILE A 433 9.48 -5.14 -14.50
CA ILE A 433 9.78 -6.53 -14.91
C ILE A 433 10.47 -7.25 -13.75
N GLY A 434 11.46 -6.62 -13.10
CA GLY A 434 12.18 -7.23 -11.98
C GLY A 434 11.29 -7.56 -10.79
N MET A 435 10.40 -6.65 -10.39
CA MET A 435 9.42 -6.89 -9.33
C MET A 435 8.43 -7.99 -9.71
N THR A 436 8.04 -8.07 -10.98
CA THR A 436 7.13 -9.14 -11.45
C THR A 436 7.81 -10.49 -11.42
N LEU A 437 9.06 -10.59 -11.89
CA LEU A 437 9.83 -11.83 -11.82
C LEU A 437 10.13 -12.24 -10.38
N LEU A 438 10.41 -11.26 -9.51
CA LEU A 438 10.59 -11.51 -8.09
C LEU A 438 9.30 -12.07 -7.46
N PHE A 439 8.17 -11.41 -7.71
CA PHE A 439 6.89 -11.82 -7.17
C PHE A 439 6.47 -13.19 -7.70
N GLN A 440 6.65 -13.45 -8.99
CA GLN A 440 6.38 -14.74 -9.61
C GLN A 440 7.24 -15.85 -8.99
N GLN A 441 8.53 -15.59 -8.75
CA GLN A 441 9.38 -16.57 -8.08
C GLN A 441 8.91 -16.84 -6.63
N LEU A 442 8.45 -15.80 -5.91
CA LEU A 442 7.86 -15.97 -4.59
C LEU A 442 6.56 -16.78 -4.65
N GLU A 443 5.73 -16.61 -5.68
CA GLU A 443 4.53 -17.42 -5.91
C GLU A 443 4.85 -18.88 -6.27
N ASP A 444 5.88 -19.13 -7.10
CA ASP A 444 6.30 -20.48 -7.52
C ASP A 444 6.87 -21.33 -6.36
N GLU A 445 7.29 -20.67 -5.29
CA GLU A 445 7.73 -21.30 -4.04
C GLU A 445 6.57 -21.66 -3.11
N ARG A 446 5.32 -21.30 -3.44
CA ARG A 446 4.14 -21.61 -2.61
C ARG A 446 3.41 -22.86 -3.10
N TYR A 447 2.74 -23.52 -2.16
CA TYR A 447 1.96 -24.71 -2.43
C TYR A 447 0.51 -24.37 -2.78
N TYR A 448 0.26 -24.00 -4.04
CA TYR A 448 -1.11 -23.78 -4.53
C TYR A 448 -1.79 -25.10 -4.86
N THR A 449 -2.91 -25.37 -4.18
CA THR A 449 -3.74 -26.56 -4.37
C THR A 449 -5.03 -26.26 -5.15
N LEU A 450 -5.43 -24.99 -5.15
CA LEU A 450 -6.55 -24.42 -5.87
C LEU A 450 -6.10 -23.25 -6.72
N ASN A 451 -6.76 -23.03 -7.86
CA ASN A 451 -6.55 -21.86 -8.70
C ASN A 451 -7.36 -20.64 -8.21
N ASP A 452 -7.06 -19.46 -8.76
CA ASP A 452 -7.73 -18.19 -8.39
C ASP A 452 -9.26 -18.22 -8.57
N ARG A 453 -9.77 -19.02 -9.52
CA ARG A 453 -11.21 -19.12 -9.78
C ARG A 453 -11.89 -19.98 -8.72
N GLU A 454 -11.32 -21.12 -8.39
CA GLU A 454 -11.79 -22.01 -7.31
C GLU A 454 -11.78 -21.28 -5.97
N CYS A 455 -10.72 -20.51 -5.68
CA CYS A 455 -10.64 -19.69 -4.47
C CYS A 455 -11.74 -18.60 -4.39
N LYS A 456 -12.27 -18.12 -5.53
CA LYS A 456 -13.38 -17.15 -5.56
C LYS A 456 -14.76 -17.79 -5.36
N ASP A 457 -14.86 -19.09 -5.57
CA ASP A 457 -16.07 -19.88 -5.34
C ASP A 457 -16.14 -20.43 -3.89
N ILE A 458 -15.12 -20.17 -3.06
CA ILE A 458 -15.10 -20.51 -1.64
C ILE A 458 -15.23 -19.23 -0.81
N TRP A 459 -16.27 -19.11 0.01
CA TRP A 459 -16.45 -18.01 0.95
C TRP A 459 -15.94 -18.37 2.34
N TYR A 460 -15.18 -17.48 2.96
CA TYR A 460 -14.89 -17.50 4.38
C TYR A 460 -15.95 -16.69 5.12
N VAL A 461 -16.65 -17.35 6.05
CA VAL A 461 -17.74 -16.76 6.83
C VAL A 461 -17.41 -16.92 8.30
N GLN A 462 -17.59 -15.84 9.07
CA GLN A 462 -17.40 -15.89 10.51
C GLN A 462 -18.54 -15.18 11.24
N LEU A 463 -19.25 -15.94 12.06
CA LEU A 463 -20.40 -15.46 12.84
C LEU A 463 -19.92 -14.87 14.18
N ARG A 464 -19.09 -13.82 14.13
CA ARG A 464 -18.56 -13.16 15.35
C ARG A 464 -19.62 -12.33 16.09
N ASP A 465 -20.65 -11.89 15.36
CA ASP A 465 -21.63 -10.96 15.90
C ASP A 465 -22.47 -11.64 16.97
N VAL A 466 -22.66 -10.95 18.10
CA VAL A 466 -23.32 -11.53 19.27
C VAL A 466 -24.79 -11.91 18.98
N GLN A 467 -25.40 -11.28 17.99
CA GLN A 467 -26.74 -11.62 17.50
C GLN A 467 -26.86 -13.06 16.97
N PHE A 468 -25.75 -13.69 16.59
CA PHE A 468 -25.73 -15.08 16.13
C PHE A 468 -25.58 -16.09 17.26
N ARG A 469 -25.25 -15.65 18.49
CA ARG A 469 -24.99 -16.55 19.63
C ARG A 469 -26.15 -17.46 19.98
N GLY A 470 -25.89 -18.76 20.02
CA GLY A 470 -26.87 -19.82 20.22
C GLY A 470 -27.70 -20.16 18.97
N GLN A 471 -27.48 -19.47 17.85
CA GLN A 471 -28.18 -19.66 16.58
C GLN A 471 -27.24 -20.12 15.47
N GLU A 472 -25.93 -20.24 15.73
CA GLU A 472 -24.90 -20.58 14.75
C GLU A 472 -25.21 -21.88 14.02
N LYS A 473 -25.58 -22.93 14.77
CA LYS A 473 -25.96 -24.23 14.19
C LYS A 473 -27.15 -24.11 13.25
N GLN A 474 -28.15 -23.30 13.61
CA GLN A 474 -29.32 -23.06 12.77
C GLN A 474 -28.93 -22.29 11.50
N ILE A 475 -28.13 -21.23 11.64
CA ILE A 475 -27.65 -20.41 10.51
C ILE A 475 -26.85 -21.27 9.54
N VAL A 476 -25.86 -22.02 10.03
CA VAL A 476 -25.02 -22.90 9.21
C VAL A 476 -25.85 -24.00 8.55
N SER A 477 -26.84 -24.57 9.24
CA SER A 477 -27.73 -25.56 8.63
C SER A 477 -28.55 -24.98 7.45
N ARG A 478 -29.00 -23.72 7.56
CA ARG A 478 -29.71 -23.04 6.46
C ARG A 478 -28.79 -22.72 5.30
N ILE A 479 -27.55 -22.29 5.58
CA ILE A 479 -26.54 -22.06 4.55
C ILE A 479 -26.22 -23.38 3.82
N ARG A 480 -26.08 -24.49 4.53
CA ARG A 480 -25.83 -25.82 3.94
C ARG A 480 -26.98 -26.29 3.05
N ASN A 481 -28.21 -25.83 3.29
CA ASN A 481 -29.39 -26.18 2.50
C ASN A 481 -29.61 -25.26 1.28
N ILE A 482 -28.75 -24.27 1.04
CA ILE A 482 -28.78 -23.47 -0.20
C ILE A 482 -28.43 -24.40 -1.37
N PRO A 483 -29.25 -24.49 -2.44
CA PRO A 483 -29.04 -25.46 -3.53
C PRO A 483 -27.68 -25.35 -4.24
N GLU A 484 -27.13 -24.13 -4.31
CA GLU A 484 -25.85 -23.83 -4.95
C GLU A 484 -24.64 -24.01 -4.01
N VAL A 485 -24.84 -24.38 -2.74
CA VAL A 485 -23.76 -24.70 -1.81
C VAL A 485 -23.42 -26.18 -1.93
N GLU A 486 -22.19 -26.47 -2.31
CA GLU A 486 -21.68 -27.84 -2.42
C GLU A 486 -21.24 -28.37 -1.04
N GLU A 487 -20.61 -27.52 -0.24
CA GLU A 487 -19.97 -27.96 0.99
C GLU A 487 -19.80 -26.81 2.00
N VAL A 488 -19.88 -27.15 3.28
CA VAL A 488 -19.57 -26.24 4.39
C VAL A 488 -18.62 -26.93 5.37
N VAL A 489 -17.46 -26.32 5.60
CA VAL A 489 -16.35 -26.89 6.40
C VAL A 489 -15.93 -25.89 7.47
N TYR A 490 -15.97 -26.27 8.75
CA TYR A 490 -15.42 -25.45 9.82
C TYR A 490 -13.89 -25.44 9.77
N TYR A 491 -13.31 -24.26 9.93
CA TYR A 491 -11.86 -24.07 9.89
C TYR A 491 -11.44 -22.85 10.71
N GLU A 492 -10.48 -23.07 11.61
CA GLU A 492 -9.80 -22.02 12.35
C GLU A 492 -8.28 -22.20 12.31
N TYR A 493 -7.59 -21.07 12.26
CA TYR A 493 -6.14 -21.00 12.38
C TYR A 493 -5.76 -20.50 13.78
N VAL A 494 -5.03 -21.31 14.55
CA VAL A 494 -4.53 -20.97 15.88
C VAL A 494 -3.05 -20.60 15.78
N TYR A 495 -2.75 -19.32 16.07
CA TYR A 495 -1.48 -18.67 15.75
C TYR A 495 -0.24 -19.49 16.11
N THR A 496 -0.11 -19.97 17.34
CA THR A 496 0.97 -20.89 17.76
C THR A 496 0.58 -21.68 19.00
N ASN A 497 0.92 -22.96 19.05
CA ASN A 497 0.83 -23.82 20.24
C ASN A 497 2.16 -24.56 20.45
N THR A 498 2.26 -25.38 21.49
CA THR A 498 3.44 -26.18 21.82
C THR A 498 3.14 -27.66 21.63
N ALA A 499 3.99 -28.36 20.87
CA ALA A 499 4.07 -29.81 20.84
C ALA A 499 5.14 -30.27 21.83
N THR A 500 4.76 -30.99 22.87
CA THR A 500 5.68 -31.60 23.82
C THR A 500 6.02 -33.00 23.36
N LEU A 501 7.29 -33.22 23.01
CA LEU A 501 7.81 -34.49 22.52
C LEU A 501 8.36 -35.36 23.65
N SER A 502 9.05 -34.73 24.61
CA SER A 502 9.61 -35.32 25.84
C SER A 502 9.63 -34.30 26.98
N GLU A 503 9.96 -34.71 28.21
CA GLU A 503 10.07 -33.78 29.36
C GLU A 503 11.04 -32.62 29.12
N THR A 504 12.02 -32.80 28.22
CA THR A 504 13.06 -31.81 27.90
C THR A 504 12.94 -31.23 26.50
N ASN A 505 12.01 -31.71 25.65
CA ASN A 505 11.89 -31.27 24.26
C ASN A 505 10.47 -30.81 23.94
N GLN A 506 10.32 -29.50 23.77
CA GLN A 506 9.09 -28.82 23.37
C GLN A 506 9.32 -28.02 22.09
N LEU A 507 8.44 -28.21 21.12
CA LEU A 507 8.48 -27.53 19.84
C LEU A 507 7.31 -26.57 19.70
N ARG A 508 7.58 -25.38 19.19
CA ARG A 508 6.53 -24.44 18.81
C ARG A 508 5.96 -24.83 17.45
N ILE A 509 4.64 -25.01 17.37
CA ILE A 509 3.92 -25.45 16.18
C ILE A 509 2.86 -24.43 15.77
N LEU A 510 2.48 -24.44 14.49
CA LEU A 510 1.25 -23.81 14.01
C LEU A 510 0.11 -24.81 14.12
N GLN A 511 -0.91 -24.49 14.91
CA GLN A 511 -2.07 -25.37 15.08
C GLN A 511 -3.23 -24.87 14.22
N HIS A 512 -3.83 -25.78 13.48
CA HIS A 512 -5.07 -25.55 12.74
C HIS A 512 -6.15 -26.45 13.35
N GLN A 513 -7.40 -26.03 13.26
CA GLN A 513 -8.54 -26.83 13.65
C GLN A 513 -9.52 -26.90 12.49
N SER A 514 -9.98 -28.11 12.16
CA SER A 514 -10.95 -28.28 11.08
C SER A 514 -11.75 -29.57 11.18
N ASP A 515 -12.86 -29.61 10.44
CA ASP A 515 -13.62 -30.83 10.22
C ASP A 515 -12.87 -31.79 9.28
N ALA A 516 -13.40 -33.00 9.16
CA ALA A 516 -12.82 -34.06 8.32
C ALA A 516 -12.78 -33.74 6.82
N HIS A 517 -13.45 -32.69 6.36
CA HIS A 517 -13.62 -32.36 4.93
C HIS A 517 -12.62 -31.32 4.39
N LEU A 518 -11.76 -30.73 5.23
CA LEU A 518 -10.84 -29.65 4.78
C LEU A 518 -9.92 -30.08 3.63
N ALA A 519 -9.39 -31.29 3.69
CA ALA A 519 -8.47 -31.80 2.68
C ALA A 519 -9.13 -31.93 1.30
N GLU A 520 -10.42 -32.28 1.27
CA GLU A 520 -11.23 -32.38 0.06
C GLU A 520 -11.56 -30.99 -0.49
N LEU A 521 -11.97 -30.06 0.39
CA LEU A 521 -12.28 -28.67 0.01
C LEU A 521 -11.07 -27.93 -0.55
N LEU A 522 -9.91 -28.07 0.10
CA LEU A 522 -8.65 -27.41 -0.29
C LEU A 522 -7.82 -28.23 -1.28
N ASN A 523 -8.22 -29.46 -1.61
CA ASN A 523 -7.57 -30.35 -2.56
C ASN A 523 -6.08 -30.59 -2.28
N PHE A 524 -5.73 -30.95 -1.04
CA PHE A 524 -4.34 -31.29 -0.67
C PHE A 524 -4.18 -32.74 -0.22
N PRO A 525 -3.09 -33.41 -0.61
CA PRO A 525 -2.89 -34.83 -0.33
C PRO A 525 -2.51 -35.05 1.14
N ILE A 526 -3.11 -36.08 1.71
CA ILE A 526 -2.81 -36.57 3.05
C ILE A 526 -2.47 -38.06 3.00
N ARG A 527 -1.64 -38.52 3.93
CA ARG A 527 -1.35 -39.93 4.18
C ARG A 527 -2.01 -40.32 5.49
N GLY A 528 -2.86 -41.35 5.48
CA GLY A 528 -3.69 -41.68 6.64
C GLY A 528 -5.08 -41.09 6.47
N ARG A 529 -5.63 -40.48 7.53
CA ARG A 529 -6.98 -39.89 7.51
C ARG A 529 -7.03 -38.55 8.23
N MET A 530 -8.03 -37.74 7.87
CA MET A 530 -8.34 -36.52 8.61
C MET A 530 -8.76 -36.83 10.06
N PRO A 531 -8.43 -35.93 11.00
CA PRO A 531 -8.85 -36.05 12.39
C PRO A 531 -10.36 -35.82 12.48
N GLN A 532 -11.04 -36.62 13.30
CA GLN A 532 -12.50 -36.53 13.49
C GLN A 532 -12.90 -35.88 14.81
N ASN A 533 -12.01 -35.90 15.80
CA ASN A 533 -12.25 -35.39 17.15
C ASN A 533 -11.04 -34.56 17.63
N GLU A 534 -11.21 -33.80 18.70
CA GLU A 534 -10.15 -32.93 19.26
C GLU A 534 -8.91 -33.67 19.75
N ASN A 535 -9.04 -34.95 20.10
CA ASN A 535 -7.93 -35.80 20.54
C ASN A 535 -7.21 -36.49 19.36
N GLU A 536 -7.51 -36.09 18.13
CA GLU A 536 -6.88 -36.59 16.92
C GLU A 536 -6.16 -35.47 16.19
N VAL A 537 -4.99 -35.77 15.63
CA VAL A 537 -4.15 -34.78 14.94
C VAL A 537 -3.55 -35.33 13.66
N LEU A 538 -3.59 -34.53 12.60
CA LEU A 538 -2.84 -34.71 11.38
C LEU A 538 -1.62 -33.77 11.42
N VAL A 539 -0.41 -34.30 11.30
CA VAL A 539 0.83 -33.51 11.46
C VAL A 539 1.58 -33.34 10.14
N SER A 540 2.35 -32.27 9.99
CA SER A 540 3.25 -32.14 8.84
C SER A 540 4.33 -33.22 8.86
N ARG A 541 4.86 -33.59 7.68
CA ARG A 541 5.97 -34.54 7.56
C ARG A 541 7.17 -34.14 8.43
N PHE A 542 7.50 -32.85 8.47
CA PHE A 542 8.60 -32.34 9.30
C PHE A 542 8.34 -32.49 10.80
N LEU A 543 7.12 -32.21 11.25
CA LEU A 543 6.76 -32.41 12.66
C LEU A 543 6.81 -33.91 13.01
N MET A 544 6.38 -34.78 12.10
CA MET A 544 6.51 -36.22 12.27
C MET A 544 7.97 -36.67 12.42
N GLU A 545 8.88 -36.15 11.57
CA GLU A 545 10.31 -36.45 11.66
C GLU A 545 10.94 -36.04 13.00
N GLU A 546 10.48 -34.94 13.60
CA GLU A 546 10.93 -34.53 14.93
C GLU A 546 10.30 -35.39 16.04
N ILE A 547 9.02 -35.76 15.91
CA ILE A 547 8.35 -36.68 16.84
C ILE A 547 9.06 -38.03 16.86
N GLU A 548 9.37 -38.61 15.69
CA GLU A 548 10.01 -39.93 15.59
C GLU A 548 11.41 -39.98 16.24
N LYS A 549 12.12 -38.84 16.33
CA LYS A 549 13.44 -38.77 16.96
C LYS A 549 13.40 -38.84 18.49
N ASP A 550 12.38 -38.23 19.12
CA ASP A 550 12.41 -37.91 20.56
C ASP A 550 11.10 -38.27 21.31
N SER A 551 10.20 -39.05 20.70
CA SER A 551 8.86 -39.31 21.26
C SER A 551 8.83 -40.10 22.58
N ILE A 552 7.89 -39.71 23.46
CA ILE A 552 7.46 -40.46 24.65
C ILE A 552 6.72 -41.79 24.30
N ASN A 553 6.02 -41.88 23.15
CA ASN A 553 5.08 -42.96 22.80
C ASN A 553 5.31 -43.59 21.40
N ASN A 554 6.55 -43.92 21.02
CA ASN A 554 6.86 -44.56 19.72
C ASN A 554 6.28 -43.85 18.48
N GLY A 555 6.12 -42.53 18.52
CA GLY A 555 5.61 -41.72 17.42
C GLY A 555 4.12 -41.87 17.08
N THR A 556 3.29 -42.49 17.92
CA THR A 556 1.84 -42.64 17.62
C THR A 556 0.97 -41.53 18.19
N SER A 557 1.48 -40.75 19.15
CA SER A 557 0.75 -39.65 19.80
C SER A 557 1.69 -38.50 20.14
N VAL A 558 1.16 -37.29 20.18
CA VAL A 558 1.89 -36.08 20.57
C VAL A 558 1.03 -35.25 21.54
N LEU A 559 1.67 -34.66 22.55
CA LEU A 559 1.00 -33.76 23.47
C LEU A 559 1.01 -32.35 22.87
N ILE A 560 -0.17 -31.79 22.56
CA ILE A 560 -0.34 -30.44 22.00
C ILE A 560 -1.00 -29.57 23.06
N GLY A 561 -0.27 -28.57 23.55
CA GLY A 561 -0.62 -27.88 24.80
C GLY A 561 -0.75 -28.89 25.93
N ASP A 562 -1.94 -28.98 26.52
CA ASP A 562 -2.26 -29.92 27.60
C ASP A 562 -3.02 -31.17 27.11
N LYS A 563 -3.30 -31.29 25.80
CA LYS A 563 -4.11 -32.38 25.23
C LYS A 563 -3.24 -33.43 24.55
N LEU A 564 -3.42 -34.70 24.93
CA LEU A 564 -2.76 -35.82 24.27
C LEU A 564 -3.53 -36.19 23.00
N CYS A 565 -2.92 -35.94 21.84
CA CYS A 565 -3.54 -36.18 20.54
C CYS A 565 -2.94 -37.43 19.85
N GLN A 566 -3.80 -38.30 19.34
CA GLN A 566 -3.44 -39.46 18.51
C GLN A 566 -3.15 -39.00 17.08
N ILE A 567 -2.02 -39.42 16.52
CA ILE A 567 -1.61 -39.02 15.17
C ILE A 567 -2.38 -39.87 14.15
N THR A 568 -3.23 -39.25 13.33
CA THR A 568 -4.07 -39.94 12.34
C THR A 568 -3.44 -40.01 10.95
N GLY A 569 -2.38 -39.26 10.71
CA GLY A 569 -1.71 -39.19 9.43
C GLY A 569 -0.75 -38.02 9.28
N THR A 570 -0.20 -37.88 8.08
CA THR A 570 0.72 -36.81 7.72
C THR A 570 0.39 -36.13 6.40
N PHE A 571 0.86 -34.90 6.22
CA PHE A 571 0.84 -34.19 4.94
C PHE A 571 2.21 -33.57 4.64
N ASP A 572 2.51 -33.38 3.36
CA ASP A 572 3.82 -32.87 2.94
C ASP A 572 3.91 -31.34 3.06
N ASN A 573 2.93 -30.61 2.51
CA ASN A 573 2.90 -29.15 2.48
C ASN A 573 1.51 -28.62 2.80
N TRP A 574 1.44 -27.50 3.52
CA TRP A 574 0.17 -26.85 3.84
C TRP A 574 -0.30 -25.95 2.68
N PRO A 575 -1.59 -25.98 2.29
CA PRO A 575 -2.12 -25.16 1.20
C PRO A 575 -1.82 -23.68 1.34
N PHE A 576 -1.47 -23.05 0.22
CA PHE A 576 -1.16 -21.63 0.08
C PHE A 576 0.05 -21.14 0.87
N LEU A 577 0.73 -21.95 1.67
CA LEU A 577 1.93 -21.55 2.40
C LEU A 577 3.22 -21.77 1.57
N PRO A 578 4.31 -21.08 1.92
CA PRO A 578 5.61 -21.31 1.29
C PRO A 578 6.09 -22.75 1.53
N ILE A 579 6.65 -23.38 0.49
CA ILE A 579 7.18 -24.75 0.53
C ILE A 579 8.52 -24.74 1.28
N PRO A 580 8.63 -25.37 2.47
CA PRO A 580 9.79 -25.21 3.33
C PRO A 580 11.13 -25.70 2.74
N GLU A 581 11.10 -26.60 1.76
CA GLU A 581 12.28 -27.08 1.03
C GLU A 581 12.74 -26.10 -0.06
N LYS A 582 11.82 -25.31 -0.62
CA LYS A 582 12.15 -24.29 -1.62
C LYS A 582 12.53 -22.96 -0.97
N CYS A 583 11.99 -22.67 0.21
CA CYS A 583 12.28 -21.44 0.92
C CYS A 583 13.53 -21.58 1.79
N GLY A 584 14.55 -20.76 1.52
CA GLY A 584 15.72 -20.61 2.39
C GLY A 584 15.48 -19.60 3.51
N GLY A 585 16.11 -19.81 4.67
CA GLY A 585 16.12 -18.86 5.79
C GLY A 585 15.19 -19.20 6.97
N PRO A 586 15.25 -18.42 8.06
CA PRO A 586 14.49 -18.68 9.30
C PRO A 586 12.96 -18.54 9.15
N GLU A 587 12.46 -17.87 8.12
CA GLU A 587 11.02 -17.79 7.83
C GLU A 587 10.44 -19.11 7.26
N ALA A 588 11.28 -19.99 6.72
CA ALA A 588 10.84 -21.30 6.25
C ALA A 588 10.63 -22.28 7.41
N SER A 589 11.31 -22.09 8.55
CA SER A 589 11.23 -23.03 9.67
C SER A 589 9.91 -22.93 10.44
N GLN A 590 9.31 -21.73 10.52
CA GLN A 590 8.00 -21.54 11.16
C GLN A 590 6.86 -22.27 10.44
N PHE A 591 6.98 -22.50 9.12
CA PHE A 591 5.97 -23.21 8.33
C PHE A 591 6.23 -24.72 8.21
N ARG A 592 7.26 -25.24 8.88
CA ARG A 592 7.56 -26.69 8.88
C ARG A 592 6.70 -27.45 9.87
N LEU A 593 6.50 -26.89 11.06
CA LEU A 593 5.88 -27.59 12.18
C LEU A 593 4.40 -27.22 12.27
N ILE A 594 3.55 -27.99 11.60
CA ILE A 594 2.12 -27.72 11.51
C ILE A 594 1.35 -28.94 12.02
N ALA A 595 0.34 -28.70 12.85
CA ALA A 595 -0.57 -29.71 13.35
C ALA A 595 -2.02 -29.28 13.06
N LEU A 596 -2.82 -30.18 12.53
CA LEU A 596 -4.24 -29.99 12.30
C LEU A 596 -5.02 -30.91 13.22
N THR A 597 -5.73 -30.36 14.19
CA THR A 597 -6.60 -31.12 15.11
C THR A 597 -8.04 -31.14 14.64
N GLY A 598 -8.78 -32.19 14.98
CA GLY A 598 -10.21 -32.26 14.72
C GLY A 598 -11.00 -31.28 15.60
N ILE A 599 -12.21 -30.94 15.17
CA ILE A 599 -13.14 -30.07 15.91
C ILE A 599 -14.15 -30.94 16.69
N SER A 600 -14.65 -30.45 17.84
CA SER A 600 -15.85 -31.01 18.48
C SER A 600 -17.12 -30.27 18.07
N ALA A 601 -18.27 -30.97 18.09
CA ALA A 601 -19.54 -30.49 17.55
C ALA A 601 -20.16 -29.24 18.19
N ASP A 602 -19.49 -28.59 19.16
CA ASP A 602 -20.02 -27.47 19.96
C ASP A 602 -19.18 -26.17 19.86
N GLN A 603 -18.30 -26.01 18.87
CA GLN A 603 -17.46 -24.81 18.77
C GLN A 603 -17.98 -23.76 17.76
N ASP A 604 -17.94 -22.48 18.17
CA ASP A 604 -18.26 -21.30 17.35
C ASP A 604 -17.09 -20.93 16.43
N LEU A 605 -16.80 -21.80 15.48
CA LEU A 605 -15.67 -21.64 14.57
C LEU A 605 -16.07 -20.94 13.26
N PRO A 606 -15.13 -20.21 12.63
CA PRO A 606 -15.30 -19.80 11.25
C PRO A 606 -15.48 -21.01 10.34
N PHE A 607 -16.11 -20.81 9.18
CA PHE A 607 -16.30 -21.87 8.21
C PHE A 607 -16.14 -21.38 6.78
N TYR A 608 -15.75 -22.30 5.91
CA TYR A 608 -15.74 -22.15 4.48
C TYR A 608 -17.06 -22.63 3.88
N VAL A 609 -17.59 -21.90 2.90
CA VAL A 609 -18.74 -22.28 2.09
C VAL A 609 -18.28 -22.42 0.65
N LYS A 610 -18.23 -23.65 0.14
CA LYS A 610 -17.89 -23.95 -1.24
C LYS A 610 -19.15 -23.87 -2.11
N CYS A 611 -19.09 -23.03 -3.13
CA CYS A 611 -20.19 -22.84 -4.08
C CYS A 611 -19.98 -23.71 -5.31
N ALA A 612 -21.09 -24.05 -5.96
CA ALA A 612 -21.06 -24.52 -7.33
C ALA A 612 -20.39 -23.49 -8.24
N ALA A 613 -19.59 -23.96 -9.19
CA ALA A 613 -18.76 -23.11 -10.03
C ALA A 613 -19.56 -21.98 -10.70
N GLY A 614 -19.16 -20.73 -10.45
CA GLY A 614 -19.81 -19.53 -11.01
C GLY A 614 -21.09 -19.08 -10.29
N GLN A 615 -21.52 -19.75 -9.21
CA GLN A 615 -22.67 -19.35 -8.39
C GLN A 615 -22.27 -18.47 -7.18
N SER A 616 -20.99 -18.17 -7.00
CA SER A 616 -20.45 -17.42 -5.85
C SER A 616 -21.23 -16.14 -5.52
N LYS A 617 -21.61 -15.34 -6.53
CA LYS A 617 -22.39 -14.10 -6.32
C LYS A 617 -23.81 -14.39 -5.78
N LYS A 618 -24.47 -15.41 -6.32
CA LYS A 618 -25.82 -15.81 -5.89
C LYS A 618 -25.79 -16.35 -4.46
N VAL A 619 -24.83 -17.23 -4.16
CA VAL A 619 -24.63 -17.79 -2.81
C VAL A 619 -24.36 -16.67 -1.80
N LYS A 620 -23.56 -15.66 -2.15
CA LYS A 620 -23.37 -14.47 -1.29
C LYS A 620 -24.70 -13.76 -0.99
N GLU A 621 -25.52 -13.50 -2.01
CA GLU A 621 -26.82 -12.83 -1.83
C GLU A 621 -27.75 -13.64 -0.92
N GLU A 622 -27.76 -14.97 -1.05
CA GLU A 622 -28.57 -15.86 -0.21
C GLU A 622 -28.04 -15.99 1.22
N ILE A 623 -26.73 -16.11 1.42
CA ILE A 623 -26.11 -16.09 2.75
C ILE A 623 -26.45 -14.78 3.46
N LEU A 624 -26.34 -13.65 2.75
CA LEU A 624 -26.73 -12.35 3.30
C LEU A 624 -28.21 -12.31 3.64
N ALA A 625 -29.10 -12.86 2.81
CA ALA A 625 -30.52 -12.93 3.10
C ALA A 625 -30.82 -13.72 4.40
N VAL A 626 -30.14 -14.86 4.60
CA VAL A 626 -30.23 -15.64 5.85
C VAL A 626 -29.76 -14.79 7.03
N ILE A 627 -28.59 -14.15 6.91
CA ILE A 627 -27.98 -13.36 7.99
C ILE A 627 -28.84 -12.15 8.41
N ARG A 628 -29.55 -11.53 7.45
CA ARG A 628 -30.41 -10.36 7.70
C ARG A 628 -31.60 -10.64 8.62
N GLU A 629 -31.94 -11.91 8.85
CA GLU A 629 -32.96 -12.27 9.84
C GLU A 629 -32.50 -11.99 11.29
N TRP A 630 -31.18 -12.04 11.55
CA TRP A 630 -30.59 -11.79 12.88
C TRP A 630 -29.84 -10.47 12.97
N LEU A 631 -29.37 -9.93 11.84
CA LEU A 631 -28.53 -8.73 11.81
C LEU A 631 -29.25 -7.55 11.12
N PRO A 632 -29.47 -6.41 11.81
CA PRO A 632 -30.15 -5.26 11.23
C PRO A 632 -29.38 -4.69 10.01
N PRO A 633 -30.07 -4.03 9.08
CA PRO A 633 -29.47 -3.51 7.84
C PRO A 633 -28.36 -2.46 8.08
N THR A 634 -28.37 -1.82 9.26
CA THR A 634 -27.37 -0.82 9.68
C THR A 634 -26.02 -1.45 10.04
N ILE A 635 -25.98 -2.75 10.35
CA ILE A 635 -24.74 -3.46 10.65
C ILE A 635 -24.27 -4.17 9.36
N PRO A 636 -23.08 -3.85 8.84
CA PRO A 636 -22.52 -4.56 7.71
C PRO A 636 -22.04 -5.95 8.16
N PHE A 637 -22.44 -6.99 7.42
CA PHE A 637 -21.86 -8.32 7.56
C PHE A 637 -20.71 -8.47 6.57
N GLU A 638 -19.52 -8.75 7.09
CA GLU A 638 -18.30 -8.90 6.30
C GLU A 638 -18.04 -10.37 6.05
N MET A 639 -17.93 -10.74 4.77
CA MET A 639 -17.52 -12.06 4.31
C MET A 639 -16.62 -11.88 3.09
N GLU A 640 -15.63 -12.74 2.97
CA GLU A 640 -14.57 -12.63 1.98
C GLU A 640 -14.41 -13.96 1.26
N THR A 641 -14.00 -13.95 0.00
CA THR A 641 -13.65 -15.21 -0.67
C THR A 641 -12.30 -15.71 -0.15
N LEU A 642 -12.01 -17.00 -0.32
CA LEU A 642 -10.69 -17.56 -0.04
C LEU A 642 -9.61 -16.85 -0.86
N TYR A 643 -9.95 -16.39 -2.07
CA TYR A 643 -9.07 -15.54 -2.88
C TYR A 643 -8.78 -14.20 -2.19
N ASP A 644 -9.80 -13.49 -1.72
CA ASP A 644 -9.64 -12.19 -1.04
C ASP A 644 -8.84 -12.35 0.25
N LYS A 645 -9.10 -13.41 1.01
CA LYS A 645 -8.34 -13.74 2.22
C LYS A 645 -6.87 -14.08 1.89
N ASN A 646 -6.60 -14.90 0.87
CA ASN A 646 -5.23 -15.17 0.46
C ASN A 646 -4.52 -13.90 -0.05
N PHE A 647 -5.26 -13.01 -0.72
CA PHE A 647 -4.76 -11.73 -1.22
C PHE A 647 -4.50 -10.72 -0.11
N SER A 648 -5.31 -10.65 0.96
CA SER A 648 -5.06 -9.75 2.08
C SER A 648 -3.78 -10.11 2.84
N TRP A 649 -3.49 -11.41 2.95
CA TRP A 649 -2.27 -11.90 3.61
C TRP A 649 -1.03 -11.88 2.72
N ASN A 650 -1.15 -12.12 1.41
CA ASN A 650 0.00 -12.35 0.51
C ASN A 650 0.03 -11.47 -0.74
N GLY A 651 -1.04 -10.71 -1.01
CA GLY A 651 -1.24 -9.94 -2.23
C GLY A 651 -0.49 -8.60 -2.27
N GLY A 652 0.11 -8.15 -1.16
CA GLY A 652 0.89 -6.91 -1.11
C GLY A 652 2.00 -6.87 -2.17
N GLY A 653 2.75 -7.97 -2.33
CA GLY A 653 3.77 -8.10 -3.37
C GLY A 653 3.21 -8.01 -4.80
N LYS A 654 2.04 -8.62 -5.04
CA LYS A 654 1.31 -8.57 -6.33
C LYS A 654 0.92 -7.14 -6.67
N MET A 655 0.34 -6.44 -5.69
CA MET A 655 -0.12 -5.06 -5.84
C MET A 655 1.05 -4.12 -6.17
N VAL A 656 2.19 -4.27 -5.46
CA VAL A 656 3.40 -3.49 -5.74
C VAL A 656 3.93 -3.79 -7.15
N SER A 657 4.04 -5.06 -7.55
CA SER A 657 4.46 -5.44 -8.90
C SER A 657 3.56 -4.83 -9.98
N GLN A 658 2.23 -4.94 -9.84
CA GLN A 658 1.26 -4.39 -10.77
C GLN A 658 1.34 -2.87 -10.86
N LEU A 659 1.56 -2.19 -9.72
CA LEU A 659 1.75 -0.74 -9.69
C LEU A 659 3.01 -0.34 -10.47
N PHE A 660 4.14 -1.02 -10.28
CA PHE A 660 5.35 -0.77 -11.06
C PHE A 660 5.14 -1.01 -12.56
N LEU A 661 4.41 -2.05 -12.96
CA LEU A 661 4.07 -2.29 -14.36
C LEU A 661 3.20 -1.18 -14.95
N LEU A 662 2.24 -0.67 -14.19
CA LEU A 662 1.41 0.47 -14.58
C LEU A 662 2.29 1.72 -14.79
N LEU A 663 3.21 2.01 -13.87
CA LEU A 663 4.14 3.14 -14.00
C LEU A 663 5.12 2.94 -15.18
N ALA A 664 5.55 1.71 -15.44
CA ALA A 664 6.35 1.37 -16.63
C ALA A 664 5.57 1.64 -17.91
N ALA A 665 4.29 1.25 -17.99
CA ALA A 665 3.44 1.52 -19.15
C ALA A 665 3.27 3.04 -19.37
N ILE A 666 3.00 3.81 -18.31
CA ILE A 666 2.88 5.27 -18.38
C ILE A 666 4.19 5.91 -18.87
N THR A 667 5.33 5.49 -18.32
CA THR A 667 6.63 6.05 -18.71
C THR A 667 7.09 5.63 -20.11
N ILE A 668 6.76 4.42 -20.56
CA ILE A 668 6.92 4.00 -21.96
C ILE A 668 6.14 4.94 -22.88
N LEU A 669 4.85 5.16 -22.58
CA LEU A 669 4.01 6.06 -23.37
C LEU A 669 4.65 7.45 -23.42
N ILE A 670 4.95 8.06 -22.27
CA ILE A 670 5.59 9.38 -22.22
C ILE A 670 6.90 9.41 -23.04
N THR A 671 7.71 8.35 -22.98
CA THR A 671 8.99 8.21 -23.71
C THR A 671 8.82 8.10 -25.21
N ILE A 672 7.95 7.21 -25.70
CA ILE A 672 7.63 7.08 -27.12
C ILE A 672 7.16 8.42 -27.68
N LEU A 673 6.24 9.08 -26.96
CA LEU A 673 5.68 10.37 -27.36
C LEU A 673 6.73 11.48 -27.34
N GLY A 674 7.62 11.47 -26.35
CA GLY A 674 8.70 12.44 -26.25
C GLY A 674 9.77 12.28 -27.32
N ILE A 675 10.10 11.04 -27.70
CA ILE A 675 10.99 10.74 -28.82
C ILE A 675 10.32 11.15 -30.13
N TYR A 676 9.05 10.76 -30.34
CA TYR A 676 8.28 11.13 -31.52
C TYR A 676 8.24 12.65 -31.72
N SER A 677 7.94 13.39 -30.65
CA SER A 677 7.89 14.86 -30.67
C SER A 677 9.24 15.47 -31.02
N ALA A 678 10.32 14.99 -30.40
CA ALA A 678 11.69 15.46 -30.66
C ALA A 678 12.09 15.23 -32.12
N ILE A 679 11.90 14.02 -32.65
CA ILE A 679 12.26 13.68 -34.03
C ILE A 679 11.43 14.48 -35.03
N THR A 680 10.13 14.67 -34.77
CA THR A 680 9.25 15.45 -35.65
C THR A 680 9.76 16.89 -35.79
N LEU A 681 10.15 17.51 -34.68
CA LEU A 681 10.65 18.89 -34.66
C LEU A 681 12.04 18.99 -35.28
N ASP A 682 12.93 18.03 -34.99
CA ASP A 682 14.27 17.96 -35.57
C ASP A 682 14.23 17.80 -37.08
N THR A 683 13.32 16.96 -37.55
CA THR A 683 13.24 16.69 -38.97
C THR A 683 12.63 17.86 -39.72
N ARG A 684 11.63 18.56 -39.17
CA ARG A 684 11.12 19.83 -39.74
C ARG A 684 12.25 20.86 -39.90
N GLY A 685 13.11 21.01 -38.90
CA GLY A 685 14.27 21.93 -38.98
C GLY A 685 15.33 21.50 -40.01
N ARG A 686 15.43 20.20 -40.30
CA ARG A 686 16.40 19.63 -41.26
C ARG A 686 15.79 19.23 -42.60
N GLN A 687 14.56 19.64 -42.89
CA GLN A 687 13.86 19.27 -44.13
C GLN A 687 14.63 19.70 -45.38
N LYS A 688 15.24 20.91 -45.39
CA LYS A 688 16.09 21.39 -46.50
C LYS A 688 17.32 20.51 -46.71
N GLU A 689 18.04 20.21 -45.63
CA GLU A 689 19.23 19.35 -45.67
C GLU A 689 18.90 17.94 -46.16
N VAL A 690 17.79 17.35 -45.68
CA VAL A 690 17.33 16.02 -46.10
C VAL A 690 16.88 16.03 -47.56
N ALA A 691 16.19 17.08 -48.02
CA ALA A 691 15.78 17.23 -49.41
C ALA A 691 16.99 17.33 -50.35
N VAL A 692 17.98 18.18 -50.02
CA VAL A 692 19.23 18.33 -50.81
C VAL A 692 20.02 17.02 -50.85
N ARG A 693 20.18 16.34 -49.70
CA ARG A 693 20.87 15.03 -49.65
C ARG A 693 20.17 13.99 -50.52
N LYS A 694 18.83 13.96 -50.53
CA LYS A 694 18.04 13.03 -51.33
C LYS A 694 18.14 13.33 -52.83
N ILE A 695 18.19 14.60 -53.22
CA ILE A 695 18.47 15.03 -54.61
C ILE A 695 19.89 14.61 -55.02
N ASN A 696 20.86 14.71 -54.10
CA ASN A 696 22.25 14.27 -54.32
C ASN A 696 22.44 12.73 -54.22
N GLY A 697 21.36 11.95 -54.21
CA GLY A 697 21.42 10.47 -54.27
C GLY A 697 21.52 9.74 -52.92
N ALA A 698 21.39 10.43 -51.79
CA ALA A 698 21.41 9.75 -50.48
C ALA A 698 20.21 8.81 -50.31
N GLY A 699 20.48 7.56 -49.91
CA GLY A 699 19.46 6.55 -49.67
C GLY A 699 18.71 6.77 -48.35
N THR A 700 17.59 6.06 -48.17
CA THR A 700 16.84 6.07 -46.90
C THR A 700 17.68 5.58 -45.72
N LYS A 701 18.66 4.69 -45.97
CA LYS A 701 19.61 4.17 -44.97
C LYS A 701 20.53 5.28 -44.42
N ASP A 702 21.05 6.16 -45.27
CA ASP A 702 21.97 7.23 -44.86
C ASP A 702 21.26 8.29 -44.02
N ILE A 703 20.04 8.63 -44.41
CA ILE A 703 19.15 9.51 -43.65
C ILE A 703 18.80 8.85 -42.30
N SER A 704 18.53 7.54 -42.28
CA SER A 704 18.18 6.84 -41.04
C SER A 704 19.33 6.76 -40.03
N ARG A 705 20.56 6.54 -40.49
CA ARG A 705 21.77 6.51 -39.64
C ARG A 705 22.06 7.86 -39.00
N LEU A 706 21.81 8.95 -39.73
CA LEU A 706 22.04 10.32 -39.25
C LEU A 706 21.24 10.62 -37.98
N PHE A 707 19.97 10.20 -37.94
CA PHE A 707 19.10 10.40 -36.77
C PHE A 707 19.26 9.29 -35.74
N GLY A 708 19.35 8.02 -36.16
CA GLY A 708 19.38 6.86 -35.27
C GLY A 708 20.60 6.79 -34.34
N ASN A 709 21.80 7.18 -34.81
CA ASN A 709 23.03 7.10 -34.01
C ASN A 709 22.97 7.93 -32.72
N LEU A 710 22.28 9.08 -32.74
CA LEU A 710 22.11 9.90 -31.55
C LEU A 710 21.27 9.17 -30.48
N TYR A 711 20.12 8.64 -30.88
CA TYR A 711 19.19 7.97 -29.96
C TYR A 711 19.80 6.68 -29.40
N LEU A 712 20.53 5.91 -30.23
CA LEU A 712 21.24 4.72 -29.77
C LEU A 712 22.29 5.04 -28.69
N ARG A 713 23.07 6.12 -28.86
CA ARG A 713 24.02 6.55 -27.82
C ARG A 713 23.31 6.93 -26.52
N LEU A 714 22.18 7.63 -26.60
CA LEU A 714 21.40 8.00 -25.42
C LEU A 714 20.82 6.77 -24.70
N VAL A 715 20.36 5.77 -25.44
CA VAL A 715 19.89 4.49 -24.87
C VAL A 715 21.01 3.79 -24.12
N VAL A 716 22.21 3.69 -24.71
CA VAL A 716 23.36 3.04 -24.07
C VAL A 716 23.77 3.79 -22.80
N ILE A 717 23.89 5.12 -22.85
CA ILE A 717 24.27 5.93 -21.68
C ILE A 717 23.22 5.78 -20.56
N ALA A 718 21.93 5.84 -20.91
CA ALA A 718 20.85 5.67 -19.94
C ALA A 718 20.85 4.27 -19.31
N ALA A 719 21.07 3.21 -20.11
CA ALA A 719 21.11 1.83 -19.64
C ALA A 719 22.28 1.59 -18.66
N VAL A 720 23.48 2.09 -18.98
CA VAL A 720 24.67 1.95 -18.12
C VAL A 720 24.44 2.50 -16.71
N VAL A 721 23.65 3.56 -16.57
CA VAL A 721 23.34 4.17 -15.27
C VAL A 721 22.10 3.54 -14.63
N ALA A 722 21.05 3.26 -15.40
CA ALA A 722 19.79 2.75 -14.85
C ALA A 722 19.88 1.30 -14.37
N ILE A 723 20.59 0.43 -15.09
CA ILE A 723 20.66 -1.01 -14.77
C ILE A 723 21.27 -1.27 -13.38
N PRO A 724 22.41 -0.68 -12.99
CA PRO A 724 22.93 -0.81 -11.63
C PRO A 724 21.98 -0.31 -10.55
N LEU A 725 21.26 0.79 -10.80
CA LEU A 725 20.28 1.33 -9.84
C LEU A 725 19.09 0.39 -9.66
N VAL A 726 18.58 -0.19 -10.75
CA VAL A 726 17.50 -1.19 -10.69
C VAL A 726 17.98 -2.45 -9.95
N TYR A 727 19.19 -2.92 -10.21
CA TYR A 727 19.79 -4.03 -9.48
C TYR A 727 19.88 -3.77 -7.97
N LEU A 728 20.39 -2.59 -7.59
CA LEU A 728 20.48 -2.20 -6.16
C LEU A 728 19.10 -2.08 -5.51
N PHE A 729 18.12 -1.50 -6.21
CA PHE A 729 16.75 -1.39 -5.74
C PHE A 729 16.14 -2.78 -5.47
N LEU A 730 16.22 -3.70 -6.42
CA LEU A 730 15.66 -5.05 -6.28
C LEU A 730 16.38 -5.86 -5.21
N ARG A 731 17.70 -5.70 -5.06
CA ARG A 731 18.48 -6.35 -4.00
C ARG A 731 18.15 -5.80 -2.62
N ALA A 732 17.83 -4.50 -2.51
CA ALA A 732 17.38 -3.92 -1.26
C ALA A 732 15.98 -4.42 -0.84
N THR A 733 15.15 -4.84 -1.80
CA THR A 733 13.83 -5.42 -1.51
C THR A 733 13.89 -6.86 -0.99
N VAL A 734 15.01 -7.58 -1.20
CA VAL A 734 15.10 -9.01 -0.89
C VAL A 734 16.44 -9.40 -0.31
N ASN A 735 16.41 -9.94 0.91
CA ASN A 735 17.62 -10.35 1.67
C ASN A 735 18.18 -11.73 1.29
N ARG A 736 17.68 -12.38 0.24
CA ARG A 736 18.12 -13.70 -0.23
C ARG A 736 18.66 -13.66 -1.67
N GLU A 737 19.44 -14.68 -2.04
CA GLU A 737 19.90 -14.83 -3.42
C GLU A 737 18.76 -15.25 -4.34
N ILE A 738 18.68 -14.57 -5.49
CA ILE A 738 17.65 -14.77 -6.49
C ILE A 738 18.36 -15.22 -7.77
N ALA A 739 17.99 -16.40 -8.28
CA ALA A 739 18.71 -17.05 -9.38
C ALA A 739 18.87 -16.19 -10.63
N TRP A 740 17.86 -15.38 -10.96
CA TRP A 740 17.88 -14.56 -12.18
C TRP A 740 18.72 -13.27 -12.05
N PHE A 741 19.05 -12.81 -10.84
CA PHE A 741 19.87 -11.59 -10.65
C PHE A 741 21.24 -11.71 -11.32
N ASN A 742 21.84 -12.90 -11.24
CA ASN A 742 23.18 -13.19 -11.75
C ASN A 742 23.21 -13.55 -13.24
N ASN A 743 22.06 -13.64 -13.90
CA ASN A 743 21.99 -14.02 -15.30
C ASN A 743 22.01 -12.75 -16.20
N PRO A 744 23.10 -12.49 -16.94
CA PRO A 744 23.27 -11.28 -17.75
C PRO A 744 22.28 -11.18 -18.92
N LEU A 745 21.68 -12.31 -19.34
CA LEU A 745 20.72 -12.31 -20.44
C LEU A 745 19.43 -11.56 -20.10
N TYR A 746 18.99 -11.55 -18.83
CA TYR A 746 17.81 -10.79 -18.41
C TYR A 746 18.05 -9.28 -18.50
N TRP A 747 19.19 -8.82 -18.00
CA TRP A 747 19.59 -7.43 -18.09
C TRP A 747 19.74 -6.99 -19.54
N LEU A 748 20.34 -7.84 -20.38
CA LEU A 748 20.43 -7.61 -21.82
C LEU A 748 19.05 -7.56 -22.48
N ALA A 749 18.12 -8.43 -22.09
CA ALA A 749 16.76 -8.44 -22.62
C ALA A 749 16.00 -7.14 -22.31
N ILE A 750 16.14 -6.59 -21.09
CA ILE A 750 15.57 -5.28 -20.72
C ILE A 750 16.16 -4.17 -21.61
N VAL A 751 17.48 -4.17 -21.80
CA VAL A 751 18.16 -3.20 -22.68
C VAL A 751 17.66 -3.29 -24.11
N LEU A 752 17.58 -4.51 -24.65
CA LEU A 752 17.09 -4.76 -26.01
C LEU A 752 15.63 -4.36 -26.17
N PHE A 753 14.78 -4.64 -25.18
CA PHE A 753 13.37 -4.28 -25.22
C PHE A 753 13.17 -2.76 -25.35
N VAL A 754 13.85 -1.97 -24.51
CA VAL A 754 13.79 -0.50 -24.60
C VAL A 754 14.43 0.01 -25.89
N ALA A 755 15.58 -0.57 -26.30
CA ALA A 755 16.24 -0.20 -27.54
C ALA A 755 15.34 -0.45 -28.77
N VAL A 756 14.58 -1.54 -28.80
CA VAL A 756 13.60 -1.85 -29.85
C VAL A 756 12.47 -0.82 -29.86
N ILE A 757 11.91 -0.46 -28.71
CA ILE A 757 10.87 0.58 -28.62
C ILE A 757 11.37 1.91 -29.20
N VAL A 758 12.56 2.34 -28.79
CA VAL A 758 13.18 3.58 -29.29
C VAL A 758 13.45 3.47 -30.79
N PHE A 759 14.03 2.35 -31.25
CA PHE A 759 14.35 2.11 -32.65
C PHE A 759 13.10 2.12 -33.54
N VAL A 760 12.03 1.41 -33.15
CA VAL A 760 10.76 1.36 -33.89
C VAL A 760 10.14 2.75 -33.97
N THR A 761 10.14 3.50 -32.87
CA THR A 761 9.62 4.88 -32.83
C THR A 761 10.38 5.79 -33.79
N VAL A 762 11.72 5.70 -33.79
CA VAL A 762 12.59 6.47 -34.68
C VAL A 762 12.40 6.06 -36.14
N ALA A 763 12.44 4.77 -36.44
CA ALA A 763 12.33 4.22 -37.79
C ALA A 763 10.97 4.53 -38.43
N TRP A 764 9.87 4.37 -37.68
CA TRP A 764 8.52 4.69 -38.13
C TRP A 764 8.43 6.16 -38.58
N GLN A 765 8.97 7.07 -37.78
CA GLN A 765 8.92 8.50 -38.08
C GLN A 765 9.80 8.88 -39.28
N ILE A 766 11.02 8.34 -39.36
CA ILE A 766 11.92 8.58 -40.50
C ILE A 766 11.29 8.06 -41.80
N ARG A 767 10.62 6.90 -41.77
CA ARG A 767 9.91 6.34 -42.94
C ARG A 767 8.78 7.26 -43.41
N LYS A 768 8.06 7.90 -42.49
CA LYS A 768 7.00 8.85 -42.82
C LYS A 768 7.54 10.09 -43.53
N ILE A 769 8.67 10.63 -43.07
CA ILE A 769 9.29 11.83 -43.65
C ILE A 769 9.94 11.54 -45.00
N THR A 770 10.64 10.41 -45.13
CA THR A 770 11.37 10.06 -46.36
C THR A 770 10.44 9.89 -47.57
N ARG A 771 9.12 9.76 -47.34
CA ARG A 771 8.08 9.73 -48.39
C ARG A 771 7.61 11.12 -48.86
N ILE A 772 7.99 12.20 -48.19
CA ILE A 772 7.63 13.56 -48.61
C ILE A 772 8.42 13.94 -49.88
N ASN A 773 7.75 14.59 -50.84
CA ASN A 773 8.36 15.00 -52.10
C ASN A 773 9.36 16.16 -51.87
N PRO A 774 10.67 15.99 -52.18
CA PRO A 774 11.66 17.05 -52.02
C PRO A 774 11.31 18.33 -52.81
N ALA A 775 10.66 18.18 -53.96
CA ALA A 775 10.30 19.30 -54.83
C ALA A 775 9.25 20.22 -54.19
N GLU A 776 8.30 19.68 -53.41
CA GLU A 776 7.31 20.50 -52.70
C GLU A 776 7.95 21.35 -51.60
N ILE A 777 8.92 20.77 -50.87
CA ILE A 777 9.62 21.47 -49.78
C ILE A 777 10.43 22.66 -50.30
N ILE A 778 11.05 22.52 -51.48
CA ILE A 778 11.85 23.59 -52.10
C ILE A 778 10.95 24.67 -52.72
N LYS A 779 9.71 24.33 -53.13
CA LYS A 779 8.77 25.23 -53.82
C LYS A 779 7.86 26.05 -52.89
N THR A 780 7.82 25.73 -51.59
CA THR A 780 7.04 26.46 -50.56
C THR A 780 7.72 27.71 -50.00
N GLU A 781 8.87 28.11 -50.54
CA GLU A 781 9.43 29.47 -50.47
C GLU A 781 9.29 30.12 -51.85
#